data_AF-A0A2I4FC09-F1
#
_entry.id   AF-A0A2I4FC09-F1
#
_cell.length_a   1.000
_cell.length_b   1.000
_cell.length_c   1.000
_cell.angle_alpha   90.00
_cell.angle_beta   90.00
_cell.angle_gamma   90.00
#
_symmetry.space_group_name_H-M   'P 1'
#
loop_
_entity.id
_entity.type
_entity.pdbx_description
1 polymer ?
#
loop_
_entity_poly.entity_id
_entity_poly.type
_entity_poly.pdbx_seq_one_letter_code
_entity_poly.pdbx_strand_id
1 'polypeptide(L)'
;MAFTFISIPRSLSAPPLPFFSLKPQLFPSKPNCLSFTSSPILTLRPPTAIGPDGIFYPEPSDDDPPEAAEDSGHGVSKFQQIYRQADRSRKLAEDDFQKHQSTYLSAIADVEDPSENPNAEDDSGDDLFGDIDKAIALQRKEFVKKGLLKPNPKKKENAEAEKIEELEPEEVVDLEEIDELQGLRVVSEGSDKDGSEKFDEEVNKFGDNKRGPSLDSSFDLDFDGYGKSKTRIVEPKFKMSLAELLDESKVVPVSVYGDLEVEITGIQHDSRVVCPGDLFVCCVGRKTDGHLYLTEADKRGAVAVVASKEIDIEETLGCKALVIVEDTNAVLAALAASFYRHPSKNMAVIGITGTNGKTTTAYLIKGMYEAMGLRTGMLSTVAYYVHGDNKLESSNTTPDAVLIQNLMAKMLHNGTEAVVMEASSHGLALGRCDEVDFDIAVFTNLTRDHLDFHGTEEEYRDAKAKLFSRMVDPERNRKVVNIDDPNAPFFVAQGNPDVPVITFAMENKNADVHPLKFELSLFETQVLVNTPHGILEISSGLLGRHNIYNILAAVAVGISVGAPLEDIVRGIEEVDAVPGRCELIDEEQAFGVIVDYAHTPDALSRLLDSVRELGPRRIITVFGCVGEGDRGKRPMMTKIATDKSDVTILTSDNSKNEDPLDILDDMLAGVGWTMHDYLKYGENDYYPPLPNGHRVFLHDIRRVAVRCAVAMGEEGDIVVVAGKGHETYQIEGDKKEFFDDREECREALQYVDELHQAGIDTSEFPWRLPESH
;
A
#
# COMPACT_ATOMS: atom_id res chain seq x y z
N MET A 1 12.48 8.92 -61.47
CA MET A 1 11.91 8.84 -62.84
C MET A 1 10.40 8.94 -62.74
N ALA A 2 9.71 9.56 -63.70
CA ALA A 2 8.23 9.65 -63.89
C ALA A 2 7.40 10.12 -62.66
N PHE A 3 6.75 11.30 -62.61
CA PHE A 3 5.61 11.78 -63.43
C PHE A 3 4.45 10.77 -63.50
N THR A 4 3.20 11.10 -63.17
CA THR A 4 2.42 12.22 -63.75
C THR A 4 1.39 12.91 -62.82
N PHE A 5 1.21 14.23 -63.03
CA PHE A 5 0.04 15.05 -62.67
C PHE A 5 -1.04 14.99 -63.78
N ILE A 6 -2.21 15.66 -63.56
CA ILE A 6 -3.17 16.33 -64.51
C ILE A 6 -4.64 16.02 -64.09
N SER A 7 -5.62 16.95 -64.01
CA SER A 7 -5.65 18.42 -64.13
C SER A 7 -7.00 19.04 -63.69
N ILE A 8 -6.99 20.35 -63.36
CA ILE A 8 -8.16 21.25 -63.18
C ILE A 8 -8.71 21.71 -64.56
N PRO A 9 -9.93 22.30 -64.70
CA PRO A 9 -10.01 23.79 -64.70
C PRO A 9 -11.34 24.48 -64.27
N ARG A 10 -11.19 25.63 -63.57
CA ARG A 10 -11.90 26.95 -63.67
C ARG A 10 -13.43 27.01 -63.85
N SER A 11 -14.18 27.89 -63.14
CA SER A 11 -14.05 29.37 -63.07
C SER A 11 -15.03 29.96 -62.00
N LEU A 12 -15.30 31.27 -61.76
CA LEU A 12 -14.95 32.59 -62.36
C LEU A 12 -15.25 33.75 -61.35
N SER A 13 -14.73 34.96 -61.62
CA SER A 13 -15.09 36.30 -61.08
C SER A 13 -14.55 36.76 -59.70
N ALA A 14 -14.39 38.09 -59.55
CA ALA A 14 -13.59 38.83 -58.53
C ALA A 14 -14.12 40.30 -58.44
N PRO A 15 -13.45 41.36 -57.90
CA PRO A 15 -12.42 41.58 -56.84
C PRO A 15 -12.88 42.73 -55.85
N PRO A 16 -12.07 43.68 -55.29
CA PRO A 16 -10.76 43.67 -54.57
C PRO A 16 -10.75 44.34 -53.14
N LEU A 17 -9.65 44.09 -52.39
CA LEU A 17 -8.81 44.93 -51.48
C LEU A 17 -9.20 46.41 -51.13
N PRO A 18 -8.81 47.00 -49.96
CA PRO A 18 -7.38 47.11 -49.54
C PRO A 18 -7.02 47.17 -48.03
N PHE A 19 -5.71 47.43 -47.78
CA PHE A 19 -4.93 47.41 -46.54
C PHE A 19 -4.90 48.75 -45.72
N PHE A 20 -4.34 48.62 -44.50
CA PHE A 20 -3.53 49.58 -43.70
C PHE A 20 -4.15 50.57 -42.67
N SER A 21 -3.61 50.43 -41.44
CA SER A 21 -3.13 51.48 -40.49
C SER A 21 -4.13 52.42 -39.78
N LEU A 22 -3.98 52.55 -38.44
CA LEU A 22 -3.63 53.82 -37.76
C LEU A 22 -3.58 53.73 -36.20
N LYS A 23 -2.68 54.55 -35.62
CA LYS A 23 -2.55 55.04 -34.23
C LYS A 23 -2.21 56.56 -34.36
N PRO A 24 -2.17 57.42 -33.32
CA PRO A 24 -2.80 57.42 -31.98
C PRO A 24 -3.46 58.81 -31.66
N GLN A 25 -3.69 59.15 -30.37
CA GLN A 25 -3.82 60.49 -29.67
C GLN A 25 -5.01 60.53 -28.68
N LEU A 26 -5.05 61.26 -27.55
CA LEU A 26 -4.06 61.90 -26.64
C LEU A 26 -4.74 62.20 -25.25
N PHE A 27 -3.96 62.57 -24.22
CA PHE A 27 -4.35 62.76 -22.78
C PHE A 27 -5.29 63.96 -22.47
N PRO A 28 -5.87 64.02 -21.23
CA PRO A 28 -5.25 64.86 -20.18
C PRO A 28 -5.20 64.30 -18.72
N SER A 29 -4.22 64.84 -18.00
CA SER A 29 -3.82 64.86 -16.57
C SER A 29 -4.74 64.46 -15.37
N LYS A 30 -4.06 63.84 -14.38
CA LYS A 30 -4.27 63.73 -12.90
C LYS A 30 -4.72 65.02 -12.14
N PRO A 31 -5.00 64.98 -10.81
CA PRO A 31 -5.47 63.90 -9.92
C PRO A 31 -6.67 64.32 -9.03
N ASN A 32 -7.25 63.41 -8.23
CA ASN A 32 -7.90 63.79 -6.97
C ASN A 32 -7.83 62.68 -5.92
N CYS A 33 -7.42 63.03 -4.70
CA CYS A 33 -7.52 62.14 -3.54
C CYS A 33 -8.94 62.17 -2.99
N LEU A 34 -9.54 61.00 -2.80
CA LEU A 34 -10.61 60.82 -1.82
C LEU A 34 -10.25 59.64 -0.92
N SER A 35 -9.90 59.98 0.31
CA SER A 35 -9.76 59.04 1.41
C SER A 35 -11.10 58.36 1.69
N PHE A 36 -11.15 57.04 1.56
CA PHE A 36 -12.17 56.25 2.24
C PHE A 36 -11.55 55.55 3.44
N THR A 37 -12.25 55.66 4.55
CA THR A 37 -11.81 55.29 5.90
C THR A 37 -11.65 53.78 6.04
N SER A 38 -10.56 53.35 6.65
CA SER A 38 -10.40 52.01 7.20
C SER A 38 -11.53 51.71 8.20
N SER A 39 -12.46 50.84 7.84
CA SER A 39 -13.26 50.09 8.80
C SER A 39 -12.42 48.91 9.28
N PRO A 40 -12.43 48.56 10.58
CA PRO A 40 -11.62 47.45 11.08
C PRO A 40 -12.13 46.14 10.49
N ILE A 41 -11.20 45.31 10.00
CA ILE A 41 -11.48 43.90 9.70
C ILE A 41 -11.87 43.26 11.03
N LEU A 42 -13.09 42.71 11.08
CA LEU A 42 -13.47 41.78 12.14
C LEU A 42 -12.56 40.56 12.03
N THR A 43 -11.69 40.39 13.03
CA THR A 43 -10.91 39.17 13.22
C THR A 43 -11.86 38.03 13.56
N LEU A 44 -12.39 37.38 12.53
CA LEU A 44 -13.02 36.07 12.67
C LEU A 44 -11.93 35.10 13.11
N ARG A 45 -12.12 34.50 14.29
CA ARG A 45 -11.24 33.44 14.79
C ARG A 45 -11.35 32.23 13.85
N PRO A 46 -10.27 31.47 13.61
CA PRO A 46 -10.40 30.14 13.02
C PRO A 46 -11.25 29.25 13.95
N PRO A 47 -11.88 28.19 13.41
CA PRO A 47 -12.65 27.25 14.23
C PRO A 47 -11.70 26.38 15.07
N THR A 48 -11.30 26.89 16.24
CA THR A 48 -10.70 26.09 17.30
C THR A 48 -11.67 24.98 17.71
N ALA A 49 -11.16 23.75 17.87
CA ALA A 49 -11.95 22.58 18.22
C ALA A 49 -12.88 22.83 19.43
N ILE A 50 -14.19 22.68 19.22
CA ILE A 50 -15.19 22.68 20.28
C ILE A 50 -15.65 21.24 20.46
N GLY A 51 -15.24 20.62 21.58
CA GLY A 51 -15.82 19.36 22.03
C GLY A 51 -17.33 19.50 22.29
N PRO A 52 -18.12 18.42 22.13
CA PRO A 52 -19.59 18.48 22.15
C PRO A 52 -20.21 18.88 23.51
N ASP A 53 -19.40 19.03 24.56
CA ASP A 53 -19.77 19.46 25.91
C ASP A 53 -19.54 20.95 26.19
N GLY A 54 -18.80 21.67 25.33
CA GLY A 54 -18.62 23.13 25.41
C GLY A 54 -17.82 23.62 26.63
N ILE A 55 -16.98 22.76 27.22
CA ILE A 55 -16.14 23.08 28.38
C ILE A 55 -14.71 23.40 27.92
N PHE A 56 -14.14 24.47 28.46
CA PHE A 56 -12.78 24.91 28.18
C PHE A 56 -11.77 24.12 29.02
N TYR A 57 -10.85 23.40 28.36
CA TYR A 57 -9.66 22.83 29.00
C TYR A 57 -8.51 23.85 28.91
N PRO A 58 -7.74 24.10 29.99
CA PRO A 58 -6.58 24.98 29.94
C PRO A 58 -5.45 24.39 29.09
N GLU A 59 -4.59 25.26 28.56
CA GLU A 59 -3.41 24.86 27.78
C GLU A 59 -2.44 24.00 28.63
N PRO A 60 -1.78 22.97 28.09
CA PRO A 60 -0.90 22.07 28.87
C PRO A 60 0.40 22.71 29.41
N SER A 61 0.65 23.98 29.11
CA SER A 61 1.97 24.65 29.25
C SER A 61 2.26 25.29 30.62
N ASP A 62 1.34 25.23 31.59
CA ASP A 62 1.44 25.97 32.87
C ASP A 62 1.84 25.12 34.10
N ASP A 63 2.09 23.80 33.96
CA ASP A 63 2.48 22.91 35.09
C ASP A 63 3.75 22.06 34.86
N ASP A 64 4.44 22.22 33.72
CA ASP A 64 5.71 21.50 33.47
C ASP A 64 6.90 22.12 34.24
N PRO A 65 7.70 21.30 34.96
CA PRO A 65 8.93 21.78 35.58
C PRO A 65 9.97 22.12 34.50
N PRO A 66 10.85 23.13 34.73
CA PRO A 66 11.76 23.61 33.69
C PRO A 66 12.71 22.50 33.21
N GLU A 67 12.74 22.30 31.88
CA GLU A 67 13.57 21.30 31.22
C GLU A 67 15.04 21.43 31.63
N ALA A 68 15.63 20.31 32.03
CA ALA A 68 17.07 20.22 32.26
C ALA A 68 17.80 20.03 30.92
N ALA A 69 18.92 20.72 30.76
CA ALA A 69 19.74 20.61 29.55
C ALA A 69 20.13 19.16 29.24
N GLU A 70 20.14 18.83 27.95
CA GLU A 70 20.49 17.51 27.45
C GLU A 70 21.88 17.03 27.89
N ASP A 71 22.01 15.70 27.96
CA ASP A 71 23.22 14.93 28.23
C ASP A 71 23.80 14.99 29.67
N SER A 72 23.32 14.06 30.53
CA SER A 72 24.10 13.40 31.62
C SER A 72 23.26 12.52 32.60
N GLY A 73 22.01 12.16 32.28
CA GLY A 73 21.13 11.41 33.21
C GLY A 73 21.63 10.03 33.66
N HIS A 74 22.34 9.29 32.80
CA HIS A 74 22.97 8.01 33.14
C HIS A 74 24.39 7.98 32.60
N GLY A 75 25.39 7.97 33.49
CA GLY A 75 26.83 8.09 33.16
C GLY A 75 27.47 6.86 32.48
N VAL A 76 26.87 6.37 31.40
CA VAL A 76 27.35 5.30 30.50
C VAL A 76 26.80 5.53 29.09
N SER A 77 27.63 5.36 28.07
CA SER A 77 27.24 5.65 26.67
C SER A 77 26.17 4.70 26.13
N LYS A 78 25.47 5.10 25.06
CA LYS A 78 24.47 4.29 24.33
C LYS A 78 24.98 2.87 24.01
N PHE A 79 26.25 2.76 23.57
CA PHE A 79 26.91 1.46 23.35
C PHE A 79 27.06 0.61 24.63
N GLN A 80 27.42 1.22 25.77
CA GLN A 80 27.49 0.50 27.05
C GLN A 80 26.12 0.05 27.57
N GLN A 81 25.04 0.76 27.21
CA GLN A 81 23.67 0.34 27.51
C GLN A 81 23.28 -0.89 26.68
N ILE A 82 23.58 -0.90 25.37
CA ILE A 82 23.37 -2.06 24.49
C ILE A 82 24.14 -3.30 24.98
N TYR A 83 25.43 -3.14 25.33
CA TYR A 83 26.21 -4.26 25.90
C TYR A 83 25.61 -4.81 27.19
N ARG A 84 25.15 -3.96 28.11
CA ARG A 84 24.47 -4.39 29.34
C ARG A 84 23.14 -5.10 29.07
N GLN A 85 22.40 -4.67 28.05
CA GLN A 85 21.16 -5.30 27.65
C GLN A 85 21.41 -6.68 27.04
N ALA A 86 22.42 -6.81 26.17
CA ALA A 86 22.85 -8.10 25.60
C ALA A 86 23.32 -9.08 26.68
N ASP A 87 24.12 -8.64 27.65
CA ASP A 87 24.57 -9.48 28.77
C ASP A 87 23.40 -9.85 29.72
N ARG A 88 22.42 -8.97 29.92
CA ARG A 88 21.19 -9.29 30.67
C ARG A 88 20.36 -10.36 29.95
N SER A 89 20.21 -10.27 28.63
CA SER A 89 19.51 -11.28 27.82
C SER A 89 20.23 -12.62 27.80
N ARG A 90 21.56 -12.64 27.68
CA ARG A 90 22.38 -13.86 27.80
C ARG A 90 22.20 -14.52 29.16
N LYS A 91 22.26 -13.73 30.23
CA LYS A 91 22.06 -14.26 31.59
C LYS A 91 20.66 -14.82 31.81
N LEU A 92 19.62 -14.16 31.29
CA LEU A 92 18.26 -14.69 31.34
C LEU A 92 18.12 -16.02 30.57
N ALA A 93 18.78 -16.16 29.42
CA ALA A 93 18.81 -17.42 28.67
C ALA A 93 19.60 -18.52 29.39
N GLU A 94 20.70 -18.19 30.08
CA GLU A 94 21.44 -19.16 30.93
C GLU A 94 20.63 -19.59 32.16
N ASP A 95 19.96 -18.66 32.83
CA ASP A 95 19.10 -18.92 33.99
C ASP A 95 17.87 -19.77 33.57
N ASP A 96 17.27 -19.52 32.41
CA ASP A 96 16.15 -20.31 31.87
C ASP A 96 16.60 -21.71 31.42
N PHE A 97 17.75 -21.83 30.74
CA PHE A 97 18.34 -23.13 30.42
C PHE A 97 18.65 -23.96 31.68
N GLN A 98 19.16 -23.35 32.76
CA GLN A 98 19.36 -24.05 34.03
C GLN A 98 18.04 -24.52 34.65
N LYS A 99 17.00 -23.67 34.60
CA LYS A 99 15.67 -23.96 35.16
C LYS A 99 14.90 -25.03 34.37
N HIS A 100 15.08 -25.10 33.06
CA HIS A 100 14.39 -26.01 32.15
C HIS A 100 15.31 -27.06 31.51
N GLN A 101 16.47 -27.30 32.12
CA GLN A 101 17.57 -28.11 31.58
C GLN A 101 17.14 -29.50 31.10
N SER A 102 16.28 -30.19 31.85
CA SER A 102 15.78 -31.53 31.48
C SER A 102 15.01 -31.51 30.16
N THR A 103 14.25 -30.45 29.88
CA THR A 103 13.45 -30.30 28.67
C THR A 103 14.37 -30.06 27.47
N TYR A 104 15.33 -29.13 27.60
CA TYR A 104 16.35 -28.88 26.56
C TYR A 104 17.17 -30.12 26.23
N LEU A 105 17.67 -30.84 27.25
CA LEU A 105 18.45 -32.06 27.05
C LEU A 105 17.59 -33.19 26.44
N SER A 106 16.29 -33.26 26.72
CA SER A 106 15.39 -34.23 26.10
C SER A 106 15.09 -33.92 24.62
N ALA A 107 14.93 -32.65 24.26
CA ALA A 107 14.60 -32.24 22.89
C ALA A 107 15.72 -32.57 21.88
N ILE A 108 16.97 -32.59 22.35
CA ILE A 108 18.17 -32.89 21.54
C ILE A 108 18.74 -34.29 21.81
N ALA A 109 18.04 -35.12 22.60
CA ALA A 109 18.55 -36.43 23.04
C ALA A 109 18.71 -37.44 21.89
N ASP A 110 17.84 -37.36 20.89
CA ASP A 110 17.73 -38.33 19.79
C ASP A 110 18.31 -37.82 18.46
N VAL A 111 18.84 -36.59 18.43
CA VAL A 111 19.55 -36.03 17.25
C VAL A 111 20.85 -36.81 17.00
N GLU A 112 21.17 -37.08 15.72
CA GLU A 112 22.39 -37.80 15.36
C GLU A 112 23.66 -36.99 15.76
N ASP A 113 24.72 -37.69 16.17
CA ASP A 113 25.99 -37.04 16.52
C ASP A 113 26.71 -36.64 15.22
N PRO A 114 27.23 -35.40 15.09
CA PRO A 114 27.82 -34.93 13.84
C PRO A 114 29.08 -35.73 13.47
N SER A 115 29.28 -35.97 12.17
CA SER A 115 30.34 -36.83 11.67
C SER A 115 31.74 -36.38 12.13
N GLU A 116 32.64 -37.34 12.36
CA GLU A 116 34.02 -37.05 12.77
C GLU A 116 34.95 -36.71 11.59
N ASN A 117 34.43 -36.62 10.36
CA ASN A 117 35.23 -36.48 9.14
C ASN A 117 35.11 -35.05 8.58
N PRO A 118 36.15 -34.20 8.67
CA PRO A 118 36.05 -32.78 8.30
C PRO A 118 35.78 -32.48 6.82
N ASN A 119 35.88 -33.49 5.96
CA ASN A 119 35.74 -33.40 4.50
C ASN A 119 34.60 -34.30 3.97
N ALA A 120 33.64 -34.69 4.82
CA ALA A 120 32.38 -35.25 4.35
C ALA A 120 31.43 -34.08 4.07
N GLU A 121 31.29 -33.70 2.81
CA GLU A 121 30.15 -32.91 2.35
C GLU A 121 28.91 -33.81 2.48
N ASP A 122 28.09 -33.57 3.51
CA ASP A 122 26.72 -34.09 3.53
C ASP A 122 25.95 -33.35 2.43
N ASP A 123 25.45 -34.12 1.46
CA ASP A 123 24.73 -33.66 0.26
C ASP A 123 23.29 -33.23 0.61
N SER A 124 23.19 -32.22 1.48
CA SER A 124 21.99 -31.44 1.75
C SER A 124 22.28 -30.01 1.33
N GLY A 125 21.66 -29.56 0.23
CA GLY A 125 21.78 -28.19 -0.26
C GLY A 125 21.28 -27.14 0.74
N ASP A 126 21.51 -25.86 0.43
CA ASP A 126 21.23 -24.70 1.29
C ASP A 126 19.72 -24.55 1.62
N ASP A 127 19.25 -25.33 2.58
CA ASP A 127 17.95 -25.21 3.23
C ASP A 127 18.14 -24.78 4.68
N LEU A 128 17.30 -23.86 5.14
CA LEU A 128 17.32 -23.27 6.48
C LEU A 128 17.27 -24.34 7.58
N PHE A 129 16.61 -25.47 7.31
CA PHE A 129 16.55 -26.62 8.22
C PHE A 129 17.91 -27.32 8.40
N GLY A 130 18.76 -27.37 7.37
CA GLY A 130 20.08 -28.01 7.44
C GLY A 130 21.08 -27.28 8.34
N ASP A 131 21.03 -25.94 8.34
CA ASP A 131 21.87 -25.13 9.24
C ASP A 131 21.35 -25.13 10.69
N ILE A 132 20.03 -25.22 10.88
CA ILE A 132 19.41 -25.47 12.19
C ILE A 132 19.88 -26.84 12.73
N ASP A 133 19.85 -27.89 11.91
CA ASP A 133 20.29 -29.23 12.31
C ASP A 133 21.80 -29.27 12.61
N LYS A 134 22.65 -28.60 11.81
CA LYS A 134 24.08 -28.39 12.14
C LYS A 134 24.25 -27.69 13.48
N ALA A 135 23.51 -26.61 13.75
CA ALA A 135 23.60 -25.86 14.99
C ALA A 135 23.20 -26.71 16.20
N ILE A 136 22.11 -27.49 16.09
CA ILE A 136 21.65 -28.43 17.11
C ILE A 136 22.67 -29.55 17.33
N ALA A 137 23.24 -30.12 16.27
CA ALA A 137 24.29 -31.15 16.36
C ALA A 137 25.58 -30.64 17.03
N LEU A 138 26.00 -29.40 16.75
CA LEU A 138 27.11 -28.74 17.42
C LEU A 138 26.81 -28.46 18.90
N GLN A 139 25.59 -28.01 19.23
CA GLN A 139 25.18 -27.75 20.60
C GLN A 139 25.07 -29.05 21.42
N ARG A 140 24.58 -30.12 20.80
CA ARG A 140 24.60 -31.48 21.37
C ARG A 140 26.02 -31.96 21.65
N LYS A 141 26.96 -31.76 20.72
CA LYS A 141 28.40 -32.08 20.90
C LYS A 141 29.03 -31.33 22.08
N GLU A 142 28.68 -30.06 22.27
CA GLU A 142 29.00 -29.25 23.47
C GLU A 142 28.45 -29.88 24.76
N PHE A 143 27.19 -30.34 24.77
CA PHE A 143 26.57 -30.96 25.95
C PHE A 143 27.10 -32.37 26.28
N VAL A 144 27.42 -33.20 25.27
CA VAL A 144 28.14 -34.48 25.46
C VAL A 144 29.53 -34.21 26.06
N LYS A 145 30.26 -33.21 25.56
CA LYS A 145 31.57 -32.81 26.11
C LYS A 145 31.49 -32.28 27.54
N LYS A 146 30.38 -31.62 27.91
CA LYS A 146 30.07 -31.17 29.29
C LYS A 146 29.54 -32.30 30.19
N GLY A 147 29.38 -33.53 29.67
CA GLY A 147 28.90 -34.69 30.43
C GLY A 147 27.40 -34.70 30.72
N LEU A 148 26.63 -33.84 30.04
CA LEU A 148 25.19 -33.68 30.23
C LEU A 148 24.36 -34.63 29.35
N LEU A 149 24.96 -35.15 28.28
CA LEU A 149 24.40 -36.19 27.40
C LEU A 149 25.39 -37.34 27.22
N LYS A 150 24.87 -38.53 26.89
CA LYS A 150 25.69 -39.67 26.47
C LYS A 150 25.86 -39.63 24.95
N PRO A 151 27.04 -39.99 24.40
CA PRO A 151 27.20 -40.15 22.96
C PRO A 151 26.36 -41.32 22.45
N ASN A 152 25.84 -41.19 21.22
CA ASN A 152 25.06 -42.25 20.57
C ASN A 152 25.99 -43.39 20.09
N PRO A 153 25.50 -44.64 20.02
CA PRO A 153 26.30 -45.75 19.55
C PRO A 153 26.58 -45.62 18.05
N LYS A 154 27.86 -45.51 17.66
CA LYS A 154 28.27 -45.45 16.24
C LYS A 154 27.68 -46.62 15.44
N LYS A 155 26.93 -46.31 14.37
CA LYS A 155 26.51 -47.29 13.35
C LYS A 155 27.78 -48.02 12.85
N LYS A 156 27.75 -49.35 12.81
CA LYS A 156 28.81 -50.12 12.14
C LYS A 156 28.58 -50.07 10.64
N GLU A 157 29.55 -49.55 9.90
CA GLU A 157 29.63 -49.73 8.45
C GLU A 157 29.80 -51.22 8.13
N ASN A 158 28.77 -51.84 7.54
CA ASN A 158 28.90 -53.14 6.92
C ASN A 158 29.24 -52.93 5.44
N ALA A 159 30.52 -53.08 5.11
CA ALA A 159 30.97 -53.13 3.72
C ALA A 159 30.85 -54.57 3.19
N GLU A 160 29.79 -54.85 2.43
CA GLU A 160 29.75 -55.96 1.48
C GLU A 160 28.74 -55.60 0.37
N ALA A 161 29.21 -55.59 -0.88
CA ALA A 161 28.43 -55.19 -2.04
C ALA A 161 27.95 -56.41 -2.80
N GLU A 162 26.68 -56.42 -3.24
CA GLU A 162 26.27 -57.29 -4.34
C GLU A 162 25.19 -56.64 -5.21
N LYS A 163 25.25 -56.97 -6.50
CA LYS A 163 24.44 -56.37 -7.58
C LYS A 163 23.04 -56.95 -7.60
N ILE A 164 22.06 -56.17 -8.05
CA ILE A 164 20.91 -56.70 -8.80
C ILE A 164 20.72 -55.86 -10.06
N GLU A 165 20.43 -56.54 -11.17
CA GLU A 165 20.37 -56.02 -12.54
C GLU A 165 18.97 -55.49 -12.90
N GLU A 166 18.89 -54.72 -13.98
CA GLU A 166 17.63 -54.37 -14.64
C GLU A 166 16.89 -55.63 -15.13
N LEU A 167 15.56 -55.63 -15.01
CA LEU A 167 14.69 -56.50 -15.80
C LEU A 167 13.53 -55.67 -16.37
N GLU A 168 13.26 -55.86 -17.65
CA GLU A 168 12.26 -55.14 -18.43
C GLU A 168 10.84 -55.76 -18.29
N PRO A 169 9.78 -55.07 -18.77
CA PRO A 169 8.43 -55.23 -18.21
C PRO A 169 7.57 -56.28 -18.92
N GLU A 170 6.96 -57.19 -18.15
CA GLU A 170 5.68 -57.85 -18.49
C GLU A 170 5.15 -58.65 -17.28
N GLU A 171 4.35 -58.02 -16.42
CA GLU A 171 3.13 -58.62 -15.85
C GLU A 171 2.31 -57.55 -15.12
N VAL A 172 1.05 -57.40 -15.53
CA VAL A 172 0.11 -56.39 -15.02
C VAL A 172 -0.60 -56.96 -13.79
N VAL A 173 -0.37 -56.36 -12.62
CA VAL A 173 -1.21 -56.54 -11.42
C VAL A 173 -1.43 -55.17 -10.79
N ASP A 174 -2.69 -54.77 -10.66
CA ASP A 174 -3.09 -53.42 -10.28
C ASP A 174 -2.83 -53.12 -8.79
N LEU A 175 -2.26 -51.95 -8.50
CA LEU A 175 -2.01 -51.45 -7.14
C LEU A 175 -3.27 -50.84 -6.47
N GLU A 176 -4.43 -51.46 -6.65
CA GLU A 176 -5.65 -51.12 -5.88
C GLU A 176 -5.57 -51.67 -4.42
N GLU A 177 -4.56 -52.48 -4.08
CA GLU A 177 -4.32 -53.05 -2.74
C GLU A 177 -3.61 -52.10 -1.74
N ILE A 178 -3.74 -50.78 -1.91
CA ILE A 178 -3.38 -49.79 -0.88
C ILE A 178 -4.59 -48.95 -0.42
N ASP A 179 -5.70 -48.94 -1.18
CA ASP A 179 -6.91 -48.18 -0.83
C ASP A 179 -7.91 -48.98 0.06
N GLU A 180 -7.75 -50.31 0.16
CA GLU A 180 -8.63 -51.19 0.98
C GLU A 180 -8.35 -51.15 2.51
N LEU A 181 -7.71 -50.10 3.03
CA LEU A 181 -7.66 -49.83 4.48
C LEU A 181 -8.43 -48.57 4.94
N GLN A 182 -9.24 -47.94 4.06
CA GLN A 182 -10.23 -46.93 4.47
C GLN A 182 -11.67 -47.19 3.98
N GLY A 183 -12.12 -48.43 4.15
CA GLY A 183 -13.43 -48.70 4.76
C GLY A 183 -14.64 -48.92 3.86
N LEU A 184 -15.56 -49.76 4.36
CA LEU A 184 -17.03 -49.59 4.36
C LEU A 184 -17.71 -50.92 4.78
N ARG A 185 -18.64 -50.89 5.74
CA ARG A 185 -20.10 -50.97 5.46
C ARG A 185 -20.94 -51.11 6.73
N VAL A 186 -22.04 -50.35 6.73
CA VAL A 186 -23.23 -50.54 7.55
C VAL A 186 -24.11 -51.63 6.91
N VAL A 187 -24.76 -52.47 7.72
CA VAL A 187 -25.97 -53.22 7.34
C VAL A 187 -27.00 -53.12 8.48
N SER A 188 -28.28 -53.20 8.12
CA SER A 188 -29.44 -52.65 8.83
C SER A 188 -30.44 -53.68 9.41
N GLU A 189 -31.40 -53.15 10.17
CA GLU A 189 -32.71 -53.73 10.58
C GLU A 189 -32.75 -54.84 11.65
N GLY A 190 -33.74 -54.80 12.57
CA GLY A 190 -33.96 -55.93 13.47
C GLY A 190 -34.87 -55.89 14.72
N SER A 191 -35.79 -54.94 14.92
CA SER A 191 -36.98 -55.04 15.83
C SER A 191 -36.86 -55.19 17.37
N ASP A 192 -37.89 -54.66 18.04
CA ASP A 192 -38.49 -55.04 19.34
C ASP A 192 -37.97 -54.54 20.72
N LYS A 193 -38.69 -53.50 21.21
CA LYS A 193 -39.44 -53.42 22.49
C LYS A 193 -38.83 -52.85 23.79
N ASP A 194 -39.58 -51.87 24.30
CA ASP A 194 -40.01 -51.60 25.69
C ASP A 194 -38.95 -51.44 26.81
N GLY A 195 -38.89 -50.24 27.41
CA GLY A 195 -38.03 -50.00 28.58
C GLY A 195 -38.00 -48.61 29.21
N SER A 196 -39.16 -48.01 29.52
CA SER A 196 -39.42 -47.15 30.70
C SER A 196 -38.39 -46.11 31.22
N GLU A 197 -38.86 -44.85 31.30
CA GLU A 197 -38.59 -43.86 32.40
C GLU A 197 -37.14 -43.27 32.55
N LYS A 198 -36.90 -42.08 33.11
CA LYS A 198 -37.64 -40.83 33.45
C LYS A 198 -36.61 -39.81 33.99
N PHE A 199 -36.85 -38.50 33.78
CA PHE A 199 -36.52 -37.39 34.72
C PHE A 199 -35.01 -37.19 35.07
N ASP A 200 -34.56 -36.11 35.71
CA ASP A 200 -34.90 -34.67 35.64
C ASP A 200 -33.70 -33.90 36.25
N GLU A 201 -33.53 -32.64 35.82
CA GLU A 201 -33.17 -31.45 36.62
C GLU A 201 -32.00 -31.38 37.65
N GLU A 202 -31.25 -30.27 37.49
CA GLU A 202 -30.91 -29.28 38.53
C GLU A 202 -29.71 -29.40 39.52
N VAL A 203 -28.85 -28.37 39.40
CA VAL A 203 -28.48 -27.37 40.45
C VAL A 203 -27.28 -27.59 41.41
N ASN A 204 -26.36 -26.63 41.29
CA ASN A 204 -25.49 -25.94 42.27
C ASN A 204 -25.09 -26.61 43.60
N LYS A 205 -23.80 -26.40 43.95
CA LYS A 205 -23.44 -25.91 45.29
C LYS A 205 -22.13 -25.12 45.37
N PHE A 206 -22.21 -23.93 45.98
CA PHE A 206 -21.11 -23.31 46.74
C PHE A 206 -20.62 -24.31 47.81
N GLY A 207 -19.37 -24.35 48.28
CA GLY A 207 -18.23 -23.41 48.20
C GLY A 207 -17.65 -23.25 49.62
N ASP A 208 -16.32 -23.15 49.81
CA ASP A 208 -15.76 -22.70 51.10
C ASP A 208 -14.31 -22.17 51.01
N ASN A 209 -13.91 -21.37 52.00
CA ASN A 209 -12.83 -20.39 51.91
C ASN A 209 -11.85 -20.51 53.10
N LYS A 210 -10.51 -20.56 52.86
CA LYS A 210 -9.50 -20.42 53.94
C LYS A 210 -8.26 -19.60 53.54
N ARG A 211 -7.96 -18.61 54.39
CA ARG A 211 -6.78 -17.71 54.47
C ARG A 211 -5.45 -18.52 54.43
N GLY A 212 -4.29 -18.07 53.92
CA GLY A 212 -3.69 -16.71 53.84
C GLY A 212 -2.94 -16.34 55.14
N PRO A 213 -1.81 -15.57 55.17
CA PRO A 213 -1.04 -14.93 54.08
C PRO A 213 0.52 -15.02 54.19
N SER A 214 1.26 -14.52 53.19
CA SER A 214 2.59 -13.89 53.36
C SER A 214 2.84 -12.85 52.26
N LEU A 215 3.46 -11.72 52.60
CA LEU A 215 3.73 -10.62 51.65
C LEU A 215 4.87 -10.95 50.69
N ASP A 216 4.84 -10.33 49.51
CA ASP A 216 6.07 -9.81 48.90
C ASP A 216 5.81 -8.46 48.21
N SER A 217 6.88 -7.71 47.93
CA SER A 217 6.83 -6.26 47.65
C SER A 217 7.71 -5.81 46.46
N SER A 218 7.36 -4.65 45.88
CA SER A 218 7.73 -4.07 44.56
C SER A 218 6.72 -4.45 43.47
N PHE A 219 6.06 -3.53 42.74
CA PHE A 219 6.33 -2.11 42.45
C PHE A 219 7.65 -1.87 41.70
N ASP A 220 7.84 -2.59 40.60
CA ASP A 220 8.56 -2.08 39.43
C ASP A 220 7.52 -1.76 38.35
N LEU A 221 7.35 -0.47 38.03
CA LEU A 221 6.54 0.01 36.91
C LEU A 221 7.48 0.27 35.73
N ASP A 222 7.40 -0.55 34.67
CA ASP A 222 8.07 -0.29 33.40
C ASP A 222 7.45 0.95 32.75
N PHE A 223 8.05 2.13 33.01
CA PHE A 223 7.64 3.39 32.41
C PHE A 223 7.99 3.47 30.91
N ASP A 224 9.02 2.74 30.47
CA ASP A 224 9.54 2.77 29.09
C ASP A 224 8.69 1.96 28.08
N GLY A 225 7.75 1.15 28.57
CA GLY A 225 6.90 0.29 27.73
C GLY A 225 5.61 0.94 27.22
N TYR A 226 5.20 2.09 27.77
CA TYR A 226 3.85 2.63 27.58
C TYR A 226 3.61 3.31 26.22
N GLY A 227 4.66 3.59 25.44
CA GLY A 227 4.58 4.26 24.14
C GLY A 227 4.50 3.36 22.89
N LYS A 228 4.76 2.04 23.01
CA LYS A 228 4.86 1.13 21.84
C LYS A 228 3.95 -0.11 21.91
N SER A 229 2.91 -0.06 22.74
CA SER A 229 1.77 -0.98 22.65
C SER A 229 1.01 -0.70 21.35
N LYS A 230 1.01 -1.64 20.38
CA LYS A 230 0.16 -1.53 19.17
C LYS A 230 -1.28 -1.24 19.60
N THR A 231 -1.76 -0.02 19.32
CA THR A 231 -3.06 0.45 19.81
C THR A 231 -4.16 -0.44 19.25
N ARG A 232 -4.74 -1.30 20.09
CA ARG A 232 -5.70 -2.30 19.63
C ARG A 232 -6.92 -1.61 19.00
N ILE A 233 -7.05 -1.73 17.68
CA ILE A 233 -8.21 -1.24 16.95
C ILE A 233 -9.47 -1.93 17.51
N VAL A 234 -10.43 -1.12 17.95
CA VAL A 234 -11.72 -1.60 18.44
C VAL A 234 -12.71 -1.60 17.28
N GLU A 235 -13.36 -2.74 17.05
CA GLU A 235 -14.44 -2.85 16.06
C GLU A 235 -15.73 -2.26 16.65
N PRO A 236 -16.32 -1.20 16.05
CA PRO A 236 -17.63 -0.71 16.45
C PRO A 236 -18.72 -1.75 16.16
N LYS A 237 -19.79 -1.73 16.97
CA LYS A 237 -20.98 -2.58 16.77
C LYS A 237 -22.16 -1.73 16.35
N PHE A 238 -22.74 -2.04 15.20
CA PHE A 238 -23.94 -1.40 14.67
C PHE A 238 -25.12 -2.36 14.72
N LYS A 239 -26.30 -1.77 14.97
CA LYS A 239 -27.61 -2.42 15.00
C LYS A 239 -28.64 -1.38 14.56
N MET A 240 -29.54 -1.78 13.68
CA MET A 240 -30.61 -0.96 13.10
C MET A 240 -31.73 -1.90 12.62
N SER A 241 -33.00 -1.50 12.68
CA SER A 241 -34.04 -2.30 12.01
C SER A 241 -34.06 -2.03 10.51
N LEU A 242 -34.57 -2.96 9.70
CA LEU A 242 -34.72 -2.71 8.26
C LEU A 242 -35.66 -1.52 7.97
N ALA A 243 -36.71 -1.33 8.77
CA ALA A 243 -37.58 -0.16 8.69
C ALA A 243 -36.83 1.15 8.96
N GLU A 244 -36.04 1.21 10.03
CA GLU A 244 -35.23 2.38 10.42
C GLU A 244 -34.20 2.72 9.32
N LEU A 245 -33.54 1.70 8.77
CA LEU A 245 -32.56 1.86 7.69
C LEU A 245 -33.17 2.45 6.41
N LEU A 246 -34.36 2.00 6.00
CA LEU A 246 -35.03 2.52 4.81
C LEU A 246 -35.50 3.98 4.98
N ASP A 247 -35.97 4.35 6.17
CA ASP A 247 -36.39 5.73 6.48
C ASP A 247 -35.18 6.68 6.54
N GLU A 248 -34.12 6.33 7.28
CA GLU A 248 -32.92 7.17 7.40
C GLU A 248 -32.20 7.36 6.05
N SER A 249 -32.09 6.29 5.24
CA SER A 249 -31.48 6.34 3.90
C SER A 249 -32.38 6.98 2.84
N LYS A 250 -33.66 7.22 3.16
CA LYS A 250 -34.70 7.76 2.25
C LYS A 250 -34.86 6.93 0.97
N VAL A 251 -34.50 5.65 1.03
CA VAL A 251 -34.65 4.71 -0.09
C VAL A 251 -36.12 4.36 -0.23
N VAL A 252 -36.72 4.73 -1.36
CA VAL A 252 -38.12 4.41 -1.67
C VAL A 252 -38.17 3.03 -2.34
N PRO A 253 -38.73 2.00 -1.68
CA PRO A 253 -38.86 0.68 -2.29
C PRO A 253 -40.01 0.65 -3.31
N VAL A 254 -39.82 -0.14 -4.36
CA VAL A 254 -40.85 -0.51 -5.34
C VAL A 254 -41.83 -1.50 -4.69
N SER A 255 -41.31 -2.47 -3.93
CA SER A 255 -42.08 -3.42 -3.13
C SER A 255 -41.26 -3.95 -1.95
N VAL A 256 -41.96 -4.45 -0.93
CA VAL A 256 -41.37 -5.01 0.29
C VAL A 256 -42.12 -6.29 0.65
N TYR A 257 -41.38 -7.32 1.07
CA TYR A 257 -41.89 -8.61 1.52
C TYR A 257 -41.21 -9.01 2.83
N GLY A 258 -41.92 -9.76 3.69
CA GLY A 258 -41.39 -10.26 4.96
C GLY A 258 -41.40 -9.24 6.11
N ASP A 259 -40.50 -9.41 7.07
CA ASP A 259 -40.46 -8.68 8.35
C ASP A 259 -39.52 -7.46 8.32
N LEU A 260 -40.10 -6.26 8.27
CA LEU A 260 -39.36 -4.99 8.32
C LEU A 260 -38.74 -4.67 9.70
N GLU A 261 -39.16 -5.33 10.78
CA GLU A 261 -38.59 -5.13 12.12
C GLU A 261 -37.37 -6.03 12.36
N VAL A 262 -36.88 -6.74 11.33
CA VAL A 262 -35.66 -7.54 11.42
C VAL A 262 -34.45 -6.66 11.77
N GLU A 263 -33.73 -7.06 12.82
CA GLU A 263 -32.48 -6.41 13.23
C GLU A 263 -31.34 -6.77 12.26
N ILE A 264 -30.69 -5.73 11.73
CA ILE A 264 -29.52 -5.82 10.85
C ILE A 264 -28.27 -5.46 11.66
N THR A 265 -27.20 -6.25 11.52
CA THR A 265 -25.90 -6.04 12.20
C THR A 265 -24.75 -5.68 11.27
N GLY A 266 -24.98 -5.72 9.96
CA GLY A 266 -24.01 -5.31 8.93
C GLY A 266 -24.69 -5.18 7.57
N ILE A 267 -23.96 -4.66 6.59
CA ILE A 267 -24.43 -4.55 5.20
C ILE A 267 -23.30 -5.02 4.28
N GLN A 268 -23.62 -5.80 3.25
CA GLN A 268 -22.66 -6.36 2.30
C GLN A 268 -23.23 -6.41 0.88
N HIS A 269 -22.37 -6.31 -0.12
CA HIS A 269 -22.72 -6.48 -1.55
C HIS A 269 -21.89 -7.57 -2.25
N ASP A 270 -20.96 -8.21 -1.51
CA ASP A 270 -20.20 -9.38 -1.92
C ASP A 270 -20.61 -10.56 -1.03
N SER A 271 -21.16 -11.62 -1.62
CA SER A 271 -21.66 -12.79 -0.90
C SER A 271 -20.58 -13.45 -0.04
N ARG A 272 -19.31 -13.35 -0.44
CA ARG A 272 -18.19 -14.09 0.16
C ARG A 272 -17.81 -13.59 1.56
N VAL A 273 -18.22 -12.38 1.90
CA VAL A 273 -17.94 -11.71 3.19
C VAL A 273 -19.18 -11.49 4.07
N VAL A 274 -20.36 -11.96 3.62
CA VAL A 274 -21.59 -11.96 4.41
C VAL A 274 -21.40 -12.71 5.72
N CYS A 275 -21.82 -12.08 6.81
CA CYS A 275 -21.89 -12.65 8.15
C CYS A 275 -23.35 -12.83 8.62
N PRO A 276 -23.61 -13.69 9.63
CA PRO A 276 -24.94 -13.83 10.21
C PRO A 276 -25.46 -12.51 10.79
N GLY A 277 -26.61 -12.05 10.28
CA GLY A 277 -27.21 -10.76 10.66
C GLY A 277 -27.03 -9.63 9.64
N ASP A 278 -26.33 -9.86 8.54
CA ASP A 278 -26.11 -8.85 7.52
C ASP A 278 -27.30 -8.67 6.56
N LEU A 279 -27.45 -7.45 6.04
CA LEU A 279 -28.24 -7.12 4.86
C LEU A 279 -27.40 -7.35 3.59
N PHE A 280 -27.88 -8.18 2.66
CA PHE A 280 -27.22 -8.40 1.38
C PHE A 280 -27.84 -7.54 0.27
N VAL A 281 -27.01 -6.78 -0.47
CA VAL A 281 -27.45 -5.91 -1.57
C VAL A 281 -27.00 -6.49 -2.92
N CYS A 282 -27.97 -6.86 -3.77
CA CYS A 282 -27.72 -7.47 -5.07
C CYS A 282 -27.34 -6.42 -6.13
N CYS A 283 -26.12 -5.93 -6.07
CA CYS A 283 -25.56 -5.01 -7.07
C CYS A 283 -25.33 -5.70 -8.43
N VAL A 284 -25.71 -5.04 -9.53
CA VAL A 284 -25.44 -5.52 -10.89
C VAL A 284 -24.10 -4.95 -11.35
N GLY A 285 -23.07 -5.80 -11.43
CA GLY A 285 -21.70 -5.42 -11.79
C GLY A 285 -21.38 -5.59 -13.28
N ARG A 286 -20.18 -5.13 -13.70
CA ARG A 286 -19.70 -5.25 -15.10
C ARG A 286 -19.35 -6.69 -15.52
N LYS A 287 -18.98 -7.57 -14.57
CA LYS A 287 -18.56 -8.96 -14.84
C LYS A 287 -19.61 -10.00 -14.47
N THR A 288 -20.42 -9.71 -13.46
CA THR A 288 -21.40 -10.65 -12.88
C THR A 288 -22.53 -9.88 -12.21
N ASP A 289 -23.63 -10.56 -11.93
CA ASP A 289 -24.83 -10.02 -11.32
C ASP A 289 -24.97 -10.55 -9.89
N GLY A 290 -25.06 -9.65 -8.90
CA GLY A 290 -25.19 -9.99 -7.47
C GLY A 290 -26.38 -10.90 -7.15
N HIS A 291 -27.44 -10.85 -7.97
CA HIS A 291 -28.61 -11.73 -7.83
C HIS A 291 -28.26 -13.22 -7.99
N LEU A 292 -27.17 -13.56 -8.69
CA LEU A 292 -26.72 -14.95 -8.87
C LEU A 292 -26.15 -15.57 -7.58
N TYR A 293 -25.82 -14.76 -6.58
CA TYR A 293 -25.14 -15.20 -5.34
C TYR A 293 -26.05 -15.19 -4.10
N LEU A 294 -27.36 -14.95 -4.29
CA LEU A 294 -28.38 -14.96 -3.22
C LEU A 294 -28.29 -16.21 -2.33
N THR A 295 -28.20 -17.39 -2.94
CA THR A 295 -28.11 -18.68 -2.22
C THR A 295 -26.80 -18.82 -1.42
N GLU A 296 -25.73 -18.11 -1.78
CA GLU A 296 -24.51 -18.08 -0.97
C GLU A 296 -24.67 -17.13 0.23
N ALA A 297 -25.21 -15.92 0.00
CA ALA A 297 -25.46 -14.94 1.05
C ALA A 297 -26.43 -15.48 2.12
N ASP A 298 -27.51 -16.14 1.71
CA ASP A 298 -28.48 -16.79 2.59
C ASP A 298 -27.83 -17.90 3.45
N LYS A 299 -27.03 -18.79 2.84
CA LYS A 299 -26.26 -19.82 3.55
C LYS A 299 -25.25 -19.27 4.56
N ARG A 300 -24.76 -18.05 4.34
CA ARG A 300 -23.84 -17.34 5.26
C ARG A 300 -24.59 -16.56 6.35
N GLY A 301 -25.91 -16.48 6.29
CA GLY A 301 -26.76 -15.91 7.33
C GLY A 301 -27.22 -14.47 7.07
N ALA A 302 -27.29 -14.03 5.81
CA ALA A 302 -28.01 -12.80 5.48
C ALA A 302 -29.44 -12.86 6.03
N VAL A 303 -29.87 -11.82 6.74
CA VAL A 303 -31.23 -11.77 7.35
C VAL A 303 -32.25 -11.06 6.49
N ALA A 304 -31.78 -10.23 5.57
CA ALA A 304 -32.60 -9.48 4.62
C ALA A 304 -31.83 -9.25 3.31
N VAL A 305 -32.57 -8.96 2.23
CA VAL A 305 -32.02 -8.72 0.89
C VAL A 305 -32.55 -7.40 0.32
N VAL A 306 -31.70 -6.64 -0.37
CA VAL A 306 -32.11 -5.56 -1.28
C VAL A 306 -31.78 -5.96 -2.72
N ALA A 307 -32.75 -5.93 -3.63
CA ALA A 307 -32.61 -6.39 -5.00
C ALA A 307 -33.25 -5.42 -6.01
N SER A 308 -32.84 -5.52 -7.28
CA SER A 308 -33.41 -4.73 -8.39
C SER A 308 -34.30 -5.54 -9.32
N LYS A 309 -34.61 -6.79 -8.93
CA LYS A 309 -35.41 -7.77 -9.68
C LYS A 309 -36.29 -8.53 -8.70
N GLU A 310 -37.50 -8.91 -9.12
CA GLU A 310 -38.34 -9.80 -8.32
C GLU A 310 -37.62 -11.15 -8.07
N ILE A 311 -37.66 -11.61 -6.82
CA ILE A 311 -37.07 -12.87 -6.35
C ILE A 311 -38.17 -13.60 -5.59
N ASP A 312 -38.36 -14.89 -5.87
CA ASP A 312 -39.27 -15.73 -5.10
C ASP A 312 -38.55 -16.23 -3.83
N ILE A 313 -38.96 -15.71 -2.68
CA ILE A 313 -38.32 -15.99 -1.39
C ILE A 313 -38.96 -17.15 -0.65
N GLU A 314 -40.29 -17.29 -0.73
CA GLU A 314 -41.03 -18.27 0.06
C GLU A 314 -40.66 -19.72 -0.30
N GLU A 315 -40.17 -19.95 -1.53
CA GLU A 315 -39.63 -21.26 -1.97
C GLU A 315 -38.10 -21.37 -1.98
N THR A 316 -37.34 -20.27 -1.93
CA THR A 316 -35.90 -20.28 -2.34
C THR A 316 -34.89 -19.83 -1.28
N LEU A 317 -35.27 -19.00 -0.29
CA LEU A 317 -34.31 -18.36 0.64
C LEU A 317 -34.83 -18.36 2.10
N GLY A 318 -33.93 -18.51 3.07
CA GLY A 318 -34.22 -18.39 4.51
C GLY A 318 -34.26 -16.94 5.04
N CYS A 319 -33.91 -15.96 4.21
CA CYS A 319 -33.98 -14.53 4.51
C CYS A 319 -35.39 -14.09 4.98
N LYS A 320 -35.44 -13.23 6.00
CA LYS A 320 -36.69 -12.80 6.65
C LYS A 320 -37.41 -11.65 5.94
N ALA A 321 -36.70 -10.90 5.09
CA ALA A 321 -37.24 -9.75 4.40
C ALA A 321 -36.56 -9.49 3.05
N LEU A 322 -37.31 -8.85 2.15
CA LEU A 322 -36.83 -8.39 0.83
C LEU A 322 -37.36 -7.01 0.53
N VAL A 323 -36.45 -6.19 0.01
CA VAL A 323 -36.73 -4.86 -0.51
C VAL A 323 -36.39 -4.84 -1.99
N ILE A 324 -37.37 -4.55 -2.85
CA ILE A 324 -37.13 -4.29 -4.26
C ILE A 324 -36.96 -2.78 -4.46
N VAL A 325 -35.90 -2.38 -5.16
CA VAL A 325 -35.59 -0.99 -5.55
C VAL A 325 -35.40 -0.91 -7.06
N GLU A 326 -35.44 0.30 -7.64
CA GLU A 326 -35.21 0.46 -9.09
C GLU A 326 -33.75 0.17 -9.50
N ASP A 327 -32.78 0.63 -8.71
CA ASP A 327 -31.35 0.40 -8.94
C ASP A 327 -30.61 0.20 -7.61
N THR A 328 -30.07 -1.01 -7.40
CA THR A 328 -29.29 -1.38 -6.21
C THR A 328 -27.94 -0.67 -6.14
N ASN A 329 -27.34 -0.32 -7.28
CA ASN A 329 -26.07 0.42 -7.30
C ASN A 329 -26.25 1.87 -6.85
N ALA A 330 -27.38 2.50 -7.21
CA ALA A 330 -27.70 3.87 -6.84
C ALA A 330 -27.98 4.04 -5.33
N VAL A 331 -28.56 3.04 -4.68
CA VAL A 331 -28.94 3.11 -3.24
C VAL A 331 -27.86 2.58 -2.29
N LEU A 332 -26.87 1.82 -2.77
CA LEU A 332 -25.86 1.16 -1.93
C LEU A 332 -25.14 2.14 -0.99
N ALA A 333 -24.72 3.30 -1.51
CA ALA A 333 -24.02 4.31 -0.72
C ALA A 333 -24.91 4.90 0.39
N ALA A 334 -26.17 5.22 0.08
CA ALA A 334 -27.14 5.75 1.03
C ALA A 334 -27.45 4.74 2.16
N LEU A 335 -27.70 3.47 1.81
CA LEU A 335 -27.90 2.40 2.79
C LEU A 335 -26.68 2.23 3.70
N ALA A 336 -25.48 2.16 3.13
CA ALA A 336 -24.25 2.02 3.90
C ALA A 336 -24.02 3.22 4.83
N ALA A 337 -24.18 4.45 4.33
CA ALA A 337 -23.96 5.65 5.11
C ALA A 337 -24.95 5.79 6.27
N SER A 338 -26.24 5.48 6.06
CA SER A 338 -27.24 5.49 7.14
C SER A 338 -26.97 4.41 8.18
N PHE A 339 -26.71 3.16 7.76
CA PHE A 339 -26.38 2.07 8.68
C PHE A 339 -25.17 2.39 9.58
N TYR A 340 -24.13 3.01 9.01
CA TYR A 340 -22.93 3.44 9.72
C TYR A 340 -23.04 4.85 10.34
N ARG A 341 -24.22 5.50 10.28
CA ARG A 341 -24.57 6.79 10.89
C ARG A 341 -23.76 8.00 10.39
N HIS A 342 -23.49 8.04 9.09
CA HIS A 342 -22.80 9.10 8.35
C HIS A 342 -21.49 9.57 9.03
N PRO A 343 -20.50 8.68 9.21
CA PRO A 343 -19.30 8.95 9.99
C PRO A 343 -18.48 10.15 9.48
N SER A 344 -18.48 10.37 8.16
CA SER A 344 -17.82 11.51 7.50
C SER A 344 -18.30 12.88 7.98
N LYS A 345 -19.51 13.01 8.54
CA LYS A 345 -20.05 14.27 9.08
C LYS A 345 -19.44 14.68 10.42
N ASN A 346 -18.65 13.81 11.05
CA ASN A 346 -18.09 14.00 12.40
C ASN A 346 -16.54 14.01 12.40
N MET A 347 -15.92 14.10 11.23
CA MET A 347 -14.46 14.17 11.03
C MET A 347 -14.18 15.17 9.91
N ALA A 348 -12.98 15.76 9.89
CA ALA A 348 -12.53 16.54 8.72
C ALA A 348 -12.12 15.59 7.58
N VAL A 349 -12.74 15.67 6.40
CA VAL A 349 -12.46 14.74 5.29
C VAL A 349 -11.79 15.45 4.11
N ILE A 350 -10.57 15.02 3.77
CA ILE A 350 -9.73 15.59 2.71
C ILE A 350 -9.70 14.62 1.53
N GLY A 351 -10.36 14.99 0.43
CA GLY A 351 -10.39 14.21 -0.81
C GLY A 351 -9.32 14.66 -1.78
N ILE A 352 -8.52 13.73 -2.29
CA ILE A 352 -7.43 14.01 -3.24
C ILE A 352 -7.70 13.31 -4.56
N THR A 353 -7.77 14.07 -5.65
CA THR A 353 -7.93 13.54 -7.00
C THR A 353 -6.92 14.10 -8.00
N GLY A 354 -6.77 13.37 -9.10
CA GLY A 354 -5.81 13.63 -10.17
C GLY A 354 -5.35 12.33 -10.83
N THR A 355 -4.53 12.42 -11.88
CA THR A 355 -3.89 11.24 -12.48
C THR A 355 -2.77 10.76 -11.54
N ASN A 356 -1.75 11.60 -11.33
CA ASN A 356 -0.54 11.26 -10.55
C ASN A 356 -0.49 11.99 -9.19
N GLY A 357 0.31 11.50 -8.24
CA GLY A 357 0.62 12.20 -6.98
C GLY A 357 -0.40 12.06 -5.84
N LYS A 358 -1.57 11.41 -6.08
CA LYS A 358 -2.62 11.22 -5.06
C LYS A 358 -2.11 10.57 -3.77
N THR A 359 -1.46 9.40 -3.90
CA THR A 359 -0.88 8.64 -2.79
C THR A 359 0.14 9.48 -2.00
N THR A 360 1.13 10.08 -2.67
CA THR A 360 2.16 10.88 -2.00
C THR A 360 1.58 12.10 -1.29
N THR A 361 0.67 12.81 -1.94
CA THR A 361 -0.05 13.95 -1.35
C THR A 361 -0.90 13.51 -0.14
N ALA A 362 -1.45 12.29 -0.15
CA ALA A 362 -2.21 11.75 0.98
C ALA A 362 -1.32 11.48 2.21
N TYR A 363 -0.13 10.89 2.01
CA TYR A 363 0.84 10.68 3.08
C TYR A 363 1.35 12.01 3.66
N LEU A 364 1.68 12.99 2.81
CA LEU A 364 2.11 14.32 3.25
C LEU A 364 1.04 15.08 4.04
N ILE A 365 -0.23 15.01 3.62
CA ILE A 365 -1.33 15.62 4.38
C ILE A 365 -1.60 14.85 5.68
N LYS A 366 -1.47 13.52 5.69
CA LYS A 366 -1.54 12.72 6.93
C LYS A 366 -0.47 13.17 7.93
N GLY A 367 0.80 13.23 7.51
CA GLY A 367 1.91 13.68 8.34
C GLY A 367 1.69 15.09 8.89
N MET A 368 1.27 16.04 8.05
CA MET A 368 0.90 17.39 8.46
C MET A 368 -0.20 17.41 9.54
N TYR A 369 -1.29 16.66 9.39
CA TYR A 369 -2.36 16.63 10.40
C TYR A 369 -1.94 15.90 11.69
N GLU A 370 -1.10 14.86 11.60
CA GLU A 370 -0.53 14.20 12.79
C GLU A 370 0.47 15.11 13.51
N ALA A 371 1.28 15.89 12.79
CA ALA A 371 2.12 16.94 13.36
C ALA A 371 1.31 18.02 14.06
N MET A 372 0.11 18.37 13.57
CA MET A 372 -0.85 19.25 14.28
C MET A 372 -1.47 18.60 15.54
N GLY A 373 -1.09 17.36 15.88
CA GLY A 373 -1.59 16.62 17.05
C GLY A 373 -2.92 15.91 16.83
N LEU A 374 -3.45 15.89 15.60
CA LEU A 374 -4.77 15.29 15.30
C LEU A 374 -4.66 13.81 14.95
N ARG A 375 -5.58 13.01 15.47
CA ARG A 375 -5.68 11.59 15.13
C ARG A 375 -6.17 11.45 13.69
N THR A 376 -5.27 11.03 12.79
CA THR A 376 -5.52 11.10 11.35
C THR A 376 -5.57 9.73 10.69
N GLY A 377 -6.73 9.38 10.17
CA GLY A 377 -6.95 8.20 9.35
C GLY A 377 -6.61 8.45 7.89
N MET A 378 -6.36 7.39 7.14
CA MET A 378 -6.10 7.50 5.70
C MET A 378 -6.69 6.32 4.92
N LEU A 379 -7.27 6.63 3.75
CA LEU A 379 -7.73 5.66 2.75
C LEU A 379 -6.91 5.84 1.47
N SER A 380 -5.88 5.00 1.30
CA SER A 380 -4.93 5.06 0.19
C SER A 380 -4.79 3.73 -0.56
N THR A 381 -4.23 3.79 -1.76
CA THR A 381 -3.78 2.63 -2.54
C THR A 381 -2.82 1.73 -1.76
N VAL A 382 -1.92 2.31 -0.97
CA VAL A 382 -0.86 1.55 -0.29
C VAL A 382 -1.38 0.79 0.93
N ALA A 383 -2.26 1.41 1.71
CA ALA A 383 -2.89 0.85 2.89
C ALA A 383 -4.04 1.74 3.36
N TYR A 384 -4.87 1.20 4.23
CA TYR A 384 -5.79 2.00 5.05
C TYR A 384 -5.20 2.16 6.46
N TYR A 385 -5.34 3.33 7.07
CA TYR A 385 -4.86 3.62 8.42
C TYR A 385 -6.04 4.11 9.26
N VAL A 386 -6.26 3.52 10.43
CA VAL A 386 -7.28 4.01 11.37
C VAL A 386 -6.82 5.33 11.98
N HIS A 387 -5.64 5.35 12.62
CA HIS A 387 -4.86 6.53 12.98
C HIS A 387 -3.41 6.10 13.31
N GLY A 388 -2.39 6.95 13.11
CA GLY A 388 -0.99 6.56 13.37
C GLY A 388 -0.60 5.29 12.61
N ASP A 389 0.06 4.35 13.30
CA ASP A 389 0.54 3.07 12.73
C ASP A 389 -0.52 1.97 12.62
N ASN A 390 -1.80 2.26 12.90
CA ASN A 390 -2.89 1.27 12.84
C ASN A 390 -3.29 0.94 11.38
N LYS A 391 -2.36 0.26 10.68
CA LYS A 391 -2.42 -0.14 9.28
C LYS A 391 -3.34 -1.35 9.06
N LEU A 392 -4.12 -1.31 7.99
CA LEU A 392 -4.96 -2.36 7.44
C LEU A 392 -4.61 -2.54 5.96
N GLU A 393 -4.80 -3.75 5.41
CA GLU A 393 -4.58 -4.01 3.99
C GLU A 393 -5.55 -3.22 3.11
N SER A 394 -5.03 -2.69 1.98
CA SER A 394 -5.84 -2.01 0.96
C SER A 394 -6.10 -2.96 -0.20
N SER A 395 -7.36 -3.10 -0.58
CA SER A 395 -7.81 -3.89 -1.73
C SER A 395 -7.94 -3.06 -3.01
N ASN A 396 -8.14 -1.75 -2.90
CA ASN A 396 -8.35 -0.82 -4.01
C ASN A 396 -7.97 0.61 -3.59
N THR A 397 -7.43 1.43 -4.52
CA THR A 397 -7.19 2.88 -4.32
C THR A 397 -8.37 3.62 -3.68
N THR A 398 -9.59 3.28 -4.09
CA THR A 398 -10.82 3.76 -3.47
C THR A 398 -11.69 2.55 -3.20
N PRO A 399 -11.89 2.13 -1.93
CA PRO A 399 -12.79 1.03 -1.59
C PRO A 399 -14.22 1.27 -2.06
N ASP A 400 -15.07 0.24 -2.05
CA ASP A 400 -16.49 0.37 -2.34
C ASP A 400 -17.25 1.18 -1.27
N ALA A 401 -18.48 1.56 -1.56
CA ALA A 401 -19.28 2.44 -0.69
C ALA A 401 -19.54 1.83 0.70
N VAL A 402 -19.70 0.50 0.81
CA VAL A 402 -19.90 -0.18 2.10
C VAL A 402 -18.62 -0.13 2.91
N LEU A 403 -17.49 -0.51 2.30
CA LEU A 403 -16.20 -0.55 2.97
C LEU A 403 -15.69 0.84 3.36
N ILE A 404 -15.94 1.89 2.56
CA ILE A 404 -15.64 3.29 2.93
C ILE A 404 -16.38 3.67 4.22
N GLN A 405 -17.69 3.46 4.28
CA GLN A 405 -18.50 3.87 5.42
C GLN A 405 -18.16 3.03 6.67
N ASN A 406 -17.89 1.73 6.51
CA ASN A 406 -17.39 0.87 7.57
C ASN A 406 -16.06 1.37 8.16
N LEU A 407 -15.07 1.65 7.29
CA LEU A 407 -13.75 2.12 7.70
C LEU A 407 -13.81 3.50 8.35
N MET A 408 -14.61 4.43 7.82
CA MET A 408 -14.80 5.75 8.43
C MET A 408 -15.52 5.67 9.78
N ALA A 409 -16.49 4.76 9.95
CA ALA A 409 -17.14 4.53 11.23
C ALA A 409 -16.21 3.89 12.27
N LYS A 410 -15.31 3.01 11.81
CA LYS A 410 -14.23 2.42 12.60
C LYS A 410 -13.18 3.46 13.00
N MET A 411 -12.78 4.35 12.09
CA MET A 411 -11.94 5.53 12.36
C MET A 411 -12.56 6.39 13.47
N LEU A 412 -13.79 6.86 13.27
CA LEU A 412 -14.51 7.69 14.24
C LEU A 412 -14.65 7.01 15.61
N HIS A 413 -14.94 5.70 15.64
CA HIS A 413 -15.06 4.95 16.90
C HIS A 413 -13.74 4.84 17.68
N ASN A 414 -12.60 4.83 16.99
CA ASN A 414 -11.27 4.84 17.61
C ASN A 414 -10.75 6.28 17.88
N GLY A 415 -11.61 7.29 17.70
CA GLY A 415 -11.32 8.70 17.99
C GLY A 415 -10.50 9.39 16.91
N THR A 416 -10.63 8.97 15.66
CA THR A 416 -10.04 9.69 14.51
C THR A 416 -10.79 11.00 14.29
N GLU A 417 -10.06 12.08 14.05
CA GLU A 417 -10.59 13.45 13.92
C GLU A 417 -10.52 13.95 12.48
N ALA A 418 -9.55 13.48 11.70
CA ALA A 418 -9.36 13.80 10.30
C ALA A 418 -9.13 12.53 9.46
N VAL A 419 -9.60 12.53 8.21
CA VAL A 419 -9.41 11.41 7.26
C VAL A 419 -8.95 11.93 5.91
N VAL A 420 -7.79 11.45 5.46
CA VAL A 420 -7.23 11.76 4.13
C VAL A 420 -7.56 10.62 3.16
N MET A 421 -8.14 10.92 1.99
CA MET A 421 -8.69 9.90 1.10
C MET A 421 -8.31 10.10 -0.37
N GLU A 422 -7.82 9.04 -1.01
CA GLU A 422 -7.64 9.00 -2.47
C GLU A 422 -8.99 8.83 -3.19
N ALA A 423 -9.46 9.91 -3.81
CA ALA A 423 -10.69 9.94 -4.61
C ALA A 423 -10.37 9.65 -6.09
N SER A 424 -10.24 8.35 -6.43
CA SER A 424 -10.00 7.92 -7.81
C SER A 424 -11.17 8.29 -8.74
N SER A 425 -10.88 8.48 -10.04
CA SER A 425 -11.94 8.72 -11.05
C SER A 425 -12.91 7.55 -11.15
N HIS A 426 -12.43 6.32 -10.95
CA HIS A 426 -13.26 5.12 -10.86
C HIS A 426 -14.22 5.18 -9.68
N GLY A 427 -13.72 5.51 -8.48
CA GLY A 427 -14.55 5.62 -7.28
C GLY A 427 -15.62 6.71 -7.37
N LEU A 428 -15.25 7.88 -7.91
CA LEU A 428 -16.16 8.99 -8.17
C LEU A 428 -17.17 8.66 -9.30
N ALA A 429 -16.74 8.01 -10.38
CA ALA A 429 -17.64 7.61 -11.46
C ALA A 429 -18.70 6.59 -11.00
N LEU A 430 -18.28 5.58 -10.24
CA LEU A 430 -19.11 4.48 -9.73
C LEU A 430 -19.89 4.82 -8.43
N GLY A 431 -19.88 6.08 -7.99
CA GLY A 431 -20.64 6.53 -6.82
C GLY A 431 -20.13 6.04 -5.45
N ARG A 432 -18.92 5.47 -5.37
CA ARG A 432 -18.36 4.89 -4.13
C ARG A 432 -18.23 5.93 -3.01
N CYS A 433 -17.98 7.18 -3.39
CA CYS A 433 -17.80 8.31 -2.46
C CYS A 433 -19.05 9.20 -2.36
N ASP A 434 -20.24 8.74 -2.80
CA ASP A 434 -21.37 9.65 -2.96
C ASP A 434 -21.93 10.20 -1.65
N GLU A 435 -21.86 9.39 -0.59
CA GLU A 435 -22.21 9.76 0.80
C GLU A 435 -20.97 10.06 1.67
N VAL A 436 -19.86 10.47 1.05
CA VAL A 436 -18.70 11.01 1.77
C VAL A 436 -18.81 12.54 1.77
N ASP A 437 -18.95 13.09 2.97
CA ASP A 437 -19.05 14.53 3.19
C ASP A 437 -17.65 15.14 3.25
N PHE A 438 -17.14 15.62 2.11
CA PHE A 438 -15.80 16.18 1.98
C PHE A 438 -15.73 17.63 2.45
N ASP A 439 -14.72 17.96 3.26
CA ASP A 439 -14.37 19.33 3.64
C ASP A 439 -13.46 19.97 2.59
N ILE A 440 -12.45 19.23 2.11
CA ILE A 440 -11.41 19.76 1.23
C ILE A 440 -11.28 18.91 -0.03
N ALA A 441 -11.29 19.57 -1.19
CA ALA A 441 -11.04 18.94 -2.49
C ALA A 441 -9.67 19.38 -3.05
N VAL A 442 -8.77 18.41 -3.27
CA VAL A 442 -7.42 18.63 -3.81
C VAL A 442 -7.33 18.08 -5.24
N PHE A 443 -6.81 18.88 -6.17
CA PHE A 443 -6.53 18.50 -7.56
C PHE A 443 -5.04 18.61 -7.88
N THR A 444 -4.40 17.48 -8.18
CA THR A 444 -2.96 17.41 -8.45
C THR A 444 -2.59 17.66 -9.92
N ASN A 445 -3.23 16.95 -10.86
CA ASN A 445 -3.01 17.03 -12.32
C ASN A 445 -4.01 16.13 -13.08
N LEU A 446 -4.15 16.34 -14.39
CA LEU A 446 -4.91 15.51 -15.31
C LEU A 446 -4.12 15.25 -16.60
N THR A 447 -3.36 14.16 -16.62
CA THR A 447 -2.78 13.58 -17.84
C THR A 447 -3.63 12.41 -18.34
N ARG A 448 -3.55 12.11 -19.65
CA ARG A 448 -4.22 10.98 -20.31
C ARG A 448 -3.94 9.65 -19.59
N ASP A 449 -4.99 9.03 -19.08
CA ASP A 449 -4.98 7.74 -18.37
C ASP A 449 -6.41 7.16 -18.32
N HIS A 450 -6.57 5.88 -17.98
CA HIS A 450 -7.85 5.19 -17.73
C HIS A 450 -8.93 5.28 -18.84
N LEU A 451 -8.53 5.51 -20.10
CA LEU A 451 -9.47 5.62 -21.23
C LEU A 451 -10.16 4.29 -21.60
N ASP A 452 -9.62 3.16 -21.14
CA ASP A 452 -10.26 1.85 -21.19
C ASP A 452 -11.55 1.80 -20.36
N PHE A 453 -11.64 2.58 -19.27
CA PHE A 453 -12.84 2.72 -18.45
C PHE A 453 -13.71 3.90 -18.85
N HIS A 454 -13.11 5.08 -19.07
CA HIS A 454 -13.83 6.34 -19.27
C HIS A 454 -14.14 6.66 -20.74
N GLY A 455 -13.52 5.97 -21.71
CA GLY A 455 -13.71 6.19 -23.15
C GLY A 455 -13.10 7.49 -23.67
N THR A 456 -13.40 8.63 -23.04
CA THR A 456 -12.94 9.97 -23.42
C THR A 456 -12.21 10.69 -22.30
N GLU A 457 -11.35 11.64 -22.66
CA GLU A 457 -10.64 12.51 -21.69
C GLU A 457 -11.62 13.48 -20.99
N GLU A 458 -12.75 13.81 -21.65
CA GLU A 458 -13.83 14.62 -21.06
C GLU A 458 -14.56 13.87 -19.95
N GLU A 459 -14.99 12.62 -20.19
CA GLU A 459 -15.60 11.76 -19.16
C GLU A 459 -14.65 11.52 -17.98
N TYR A 460 -13.36 11.31 -18.25
CA TYR A 460 -12.33 11.16 -17.21
C TYR A 460 -12.14 12.42 -16.35
N ARG A 461 -12.15 13.61 -16.97
CA ARG A 461 -12.13 14.90 -16.28
C ARG A 461 -13.38 15.11 -15.44
N ASP A 462 -14.55 14.89 -16.04
CA ASP A 462 -15.85 15.15 -15.42
C ASP A 462 -16.12 14.15 -14.27
N ALA A 463 -15.60 12.92 -14.34
CA ALA A 463 -15.59 11.99 -13.22
C ALA A 463 -14.83 12.52 -12.01
N LYS A 464 -13.66 13.18 -12.19
CA LYS A 464 -12.93 13.84 -11.10
C LYS A 464 -13.64 15.11 -10.61
N ALA A 465 -14.33 15.82 -11.52
CA ALA A 465 -15.08 17.04 -11.22
C ALA A 465 -16.12 16.83 -10.10
N LYS A 466 -16.69 15.62 -10.01
CA LYS A 466 -17.62 15.20 -8.96
C LYS A 466 -17.11 15.43 -7.52
N LEU A 467 -15.80 15.45 -7.28
CA LEU A 467 -15.25 15.81 -5.97
C LEU A 467 -15.43 17.31 -5.70
N PHE A 468 -15.04 18.15 -6.66
CA PHE A 468 -15.13 19.60 -6.55
C PHE A 468 -16.57 20.12 -6.60
N SER A 469 -17.48 19.42 -7.28
CA SER A 469 -18.91 19.79 -7.30
C SER A 469 -19.59 19.65 -5.94
N ARG A 470 -19.00 18.91 -5.00
CA ARG A 470 -19.47 18.78 -3.60
C ARG A 470 -19.02 19.94 -2.71
N MET A 471 -18.09 20.79 -3.16
CA MET A 471 -17.64 21.97 -2.43
C MET A 471 -18.72 23.07 -2.56
N VAL A 472 -19.64 23.13 -1.60
CA VAL A 472 -20.85 23.96 -1.67
C VAL A 472 -20.97 25.00 -0.55
N ASP A 473 -20.37 24.75 0.60
CA ASP A 473 -20.43 25.60 1.79
C ASP A 473 -19.15 26.48 1.87
N PRO A 474 -19.23 27.81 1.72
CA PRO A 474 -18.05 28.68 1.79
C PRO A 474 -17.39 28.77 3.16
N GLU A 475 -18.14 28.55 4.25
CA GLU A 475 -17.59 28.63 5.60
C GLU A 475 -16.75 27.40 5.89
N ARG A 476 -17.27 26.22 5.54
CA ARG A 476 -16.67 24.90 5.76
C ARG A 476 -15.69 24.45 4.67
N ASN A 477 -16.09 24.48 3.39
CA ASN A 477 -15.35 23.81 2.32
C ASN A 477 -14.12 24.59 1.83
N ARG A 478 -13.11 23.88 1.30
CA ARG A 478 -11.94 24.47 0.63
C ARG A 478 -11.60 23.73 -0.67
N LYS A 479 -11.11 24.47 -1.67
CA LYS A 479 -10.58 23.92 -2.94
C LYS A 479 -9.08 24.16 -3.01
N VAL A 480 -8.29 23.13 -3.30
CA VAL A 480 -6.85 23.23 -3.51
C VAL A 480 -6.50 22.73 -4.90
N VAL A 481 -5.90 23.58 -5.74
CA VAL A 481 -5.79 23.34 -7.18
C VAL A 481 -4.40 23.68 -7.72
N ASN A 482 -3.78 22.72 -8.43
CA ASN A 482 -2.59 22.97 -9.23
C ASN A 482 -2.92 23.85 -10.45
N ILE A 483 -2.38 25.07 -10.54
CA ILE A 483 -2.64 25.98 -11.67
C ILE A 483 -1.61 25.93 -12.80
N ASP A 484 -0.62 25.03 -12.72
CA ASP A 484 0.21 24.66 -13.88
C ASP A 484 -0.51 23.64 -14.80
N ASP A 485 -1.57 22.98 -14.33
CA ASP A 485 -2.40 22.10 -15.14
C ASP A 485 -3.44 22.90 -15.95
N PRO A 486 -3.57 22.67 -17.27
CA PRO A 486 -4.50 23.43 -18.12
C PRO A 486 -5.98 23.22 -17.78
N ASN A 487 -6.34 22.19 -17.01
CA ASN A 487 -7.70 21.93 -16.55
C ASN A 487 -8.06 22.69 -15.25
N ALA A 488 -7.10 23.35 -14.60
CA ALA A 488 -7.34 24.06 -13.34
C ALA A 488 -8.57 25.01 -13.35
N PRO A 489 -8.81 25.82 -14.40
CA PRO A 489 -9.99 26.69 -14.45
C PRO A 489 -11.32 25.92 -14.44
N PHE A 490 -11.35 24.71 -15.01
CA PHE A 490 -12.52 23.85 -15.02
C PHE A 490 -12.82 23.29 -13.62
N PHE A 491 -11.79 22.88 -12.86
CA PHE A 491 -11.95 22.38 -11.48
C PHE A 491 -12.33 23.49 -10.49
N VAL A 492 -11.73 24.68 -10.62
CA VAL A 492 -12.08 25.86 -9.82
C VAL A 492 -13.56 26.25 -10.00
N ALA A 493 -14.08 26.15 -11.23
CA ALA A 493 -15.45 26.49 -11.57
C ALA A 493 -16.51 25.47 -11.10
N GLN A 494 -16.13 24.30 -10.59
CA GLN A 494 -17.08 23.34 -10.03
C GLN A 494 -17.54 23.74 -8.62
N GLY A 495 -18.75 23.34 -8.26
CA GLY A 495 -19.33 23.62 -6.93
C GLY A 495 -19.71 25.10 -6.78
N ASN A 496 -19.73 25.59 -5.55
CA ASN A 496 -20.04 26.99 -5.24
C ASN A 496 -18.80 27.88 -5.54
N PRO A 497 -18.92 28.96 -6.33
CA PRO A 497 -17.81 29.88 -6.62
C PRO A 497 -17.35 30.71 -5.41
N ASP A 498 -18.18 30.86 -4.37
CA ASP A 498 -17.82 31.59 -3.14
C ASP A 498 -16.93 30.76 -2.19
N VAL A 499 -16.78 29.45 -2.44
CA VAL A 499 -15.87 28.58 -1.67
C VAL A 499 -14.41 29.00 -1.89
N PRO A 500 -13.63 29.25 -0.82
CA PRO A 500 -12.23 29.63 -0.94
C PRO A 500 -11.38 28.63 -1.74
N VAL A 501 -10.58 29.17 -2.65
CA VAL A 501 -9.60 28.43 -3.46
C VAL A 501 -8.20 28.83 -3.01
N ILE A 502 -7.36 27.86 -2.69
CA ILE A 502 -5.91 28.04 -2.57
C ILE A 502 -5.25 27.40 -3.79
N THR A 503 -4.44 28.18 -4.49
CA THR A 503 -3.74 27.74 -5.70
C THR A 503 -2.30 27.37 -5.38
N PHE A 504 -1.79 26.32 -6.03
CA PHE A 504 -0.38 25.98 -5.99
C PHE A 504 0.19 25.79 -7.39
N ALA A 505 1.48 26.08 -7.56
CA ALA A 505 2.20 25.86 -8.81
C ALA A 505 3.71 25.87 -8.59
N MET A 506 4.45 25.17 -9.45
CA MET A 506 5.90 25.24 -9.51
C MET A 506 6.36 26.30 -10.52
N GLU A 507 5.75 26.33 -11.71
CA GLU A 507 6.09 27.24 -12.81
C GLU A 507 5.39 28.60 -12.63
N ASN A 508 4.07 28.60 -12.42
CA ASN A 508 3.25 29.81 -12.34
C ASN A 508 3.34 30.51 -10.96
N LYS A 509 4.26 31.47 -10.84
CA LYS A 509 4.49 32.29 -9.62
C LYS A 509 3.33 33.23 -9.22
N ASN A 510 2.19 33.19 -9.92
CA ASN A 510 0.97 33.86 -9.47
C ASN A 510 0.12 32.99 -8.52
N ALA A 511 0.51 31.72 -8.29
CA ALA A 511 -0.13 30.88 -7.30
C ALA A 511 0.15 31.35 -5.86
N ASP A 512 -0.80 31.09 -4.97
CA ASP A 512 -0.68 31.40 -3.54
C ASP A 512 0.50 30.67 -2.89
N VAL A 513 0.69 29.40 -3.27
CA VAL A 513 1.77 28.52 -2.80
C VAL A 513 2.70 28.14 -3.95
N HIS A 514 3.94 28.61 -3.94
CA HIS A 514 4.92 28.34 -5.00
C HIS A 514 6.37 28.35 -4.49
N PRO A 515 7.30 27.62 -5.13
CA PRO A 515 8.69 27.58 -4.69
C PRO A 515 9.45 28.83 -5.17
N LEU A 516 10.24 29.41 -4.27
CA LEU A 516 11.22 30.47 -4.55
C LEU A 516 12.54 29.87 -5.06
N LYS A 517 12.97 28.77 -4.45
CA LYS A 517 14.17 28.01 -4.77
C LYS A 517 13.91 26.53 -4.42
N PHE A 518 14.53 25.62 -5.16
CA PHE A 518 14.66 24.22 -4.73
C PHE A 518 16.01 23.67 -5.20
N GLU A 519 16.49 22.64 -4.52
CA GLU A 519 17.66 21.85 -4.89
C GLU A 519 17.26 20.37 -4.84
N LEU A 520 17.65 19.62 -5.87
CA LEU A 520 17.40 18.18 -5.99
C LEU A 520 18.74 17.46 -5.83
N SER A 521 18.75 16.35 -5.10
CA SER A 521 19.91 15.47 -4.95
C SER A 521 19.49 14.00 -5.02
N LEU A 522 20.45 13.08 -4.87
CA LEU A 522 20.17 11.64 -4.86
C LEU A 522 19.49 11.15 -3.55
N PHE A 523 19.53 11.96 -2.48
CA PHE A 523 19.10 11.57 -1.12
C PHE A 523 18.05 12.52 -0.52
N GLU A 524 18.12 13.81 -0.82
CA GLU A 524 17.22 14.85 -0.30
C GLU A 524 16.68 15.79 -1.39
N THR A 525 15.47 16.32 -1.17
CA THR A 525 14.88 17.47 -1.87
C THR A 525 14.73 18.63 -0.89
N GLN A 526 15.43 19.73 -1.15
CA GLN A 526 15.30 20.96 -0.35
C GLN A 526 14.46 21.99 -1.13
N VAL A 527 13.45 22.59 -0.50
CA VAL A 527 12.56 23.58 -1.13
C VAL A 527 12.22 24.75 -0.21
N LEU A 528 12.39 25.97 -0.74
CA LEU A 528 11.96 27.21 -0.11
C LEU A 528 10.62 27.64 -0.72
N VAL A 529 9.52 27.52 0.02
CA VAL A 529 8.15 27.75 -0.44
C VAL A 529 7.64 29.12 0.02
N ASN A 530 7.18 29.95 -0.91
CA ASN A 530 6.42 31.15 -0.60
C ASN A 530 4.94 30.79 -0.40
N THR A 531 4.33 31.30 0.68
CA THR A 531 2.90 31.18 0.98
C THR A 531 2.31 32.57 1.31
N PRO A 532 0.97 32.73 1.40
CA PRO A 532 0.35 33.99 1.84
C PRO A 532 0.67 34.38 3.29
N HIS A 533 1.11 33.42 4.12
CA HIS A 533 1.35 33.61 5.56
C HIS A 533 2.83 33.69 5.94
N GLY A 534 3.75 33.40 5.01
CA GLY A 534 5.19 33.38 5.26
C GLY A 534 5.95 32.54 4.24
N ILE A 535 7.26 32.48 4.41
CA ILE A 535 8.14 31.58 3.65
C ILE A 535 8.42 30.36 4.52
N LEU A 536 8.31 29.16 3.96
CA LEU A 536 8.70 27.90 4.57
C LEU A 536 10.01 27.42 3.94
N GLU A 537 10.88 26.84 4.75
CA GLU A 537 12.03 26.05 4.32
C GLU A 537 11.73 24.61 4.71
N ILE A 538 11.87 23.68 3.76
CA ILE A 538 11.49 22.26 3.91
C ILE A 538 12.60 21.40 3.30
N SER A 539 13.11 20.44 4.07
CA SER A 539 13.97 19.34 3.60
C SER A 539 13.20 18.01 3.65
N SER A 540 13.04 17.34 2.51
CA SER A 540 12.23 16.11 2.42
C SER A 540 13.03 14.99 1.75
N GLY A 541 12.93 13.77 2.29
CA GLY A 541 13.46 12.55 1.66
C GLY A 541 12.73 12.16 0.36
N LEU A 542 11.61 12.82 0.03
CA LEU A 542 10.87 12.58 -1.21
C LEU A 542 11.62 13.13 -2.42
N LEU A 543 12.23 12.23 -3.18
CA LEU A 543 13.08 12.57 -4.33
C LEU A 543 12.29 13.08 -5.54
N GLY A 544 12.91 14.01 -6.27
CA GLY A 544 12.51 14.36 -7.64
C GLY A 544 11.47 15.46 -7.77
N ARG A 545 11.52 16.14 -8.91
CA ARG A 545 10.76 17.36 -9.20
C ARG A 545 9.24 17.19 -9.11
N HIS A 546 8.73 16.00 -9.35
CA HIS A 546 7.29 15.71 -9.23
C HIS A 546 6.82 15.72 -7.77
N ASN A 547 7.68 15.40 -6.80
CA ASN A 547 7.34 15.45 -5.38
C ASN A 547 7.28 16.88 -4.83
N ILE A 548 7.95 17.84 -5.46
CA ILE A 548 7.73 19.28 -5.17
C ILE A 548 6.25 19.66 -5.38
N TYR A 549 5.57 19.18 -6.44
CA TYR A 549 4.13 19.43 -6.60
C TYR A 549 3.29 18.83 -5.46
N ASN A 550 3.66 17.63 -4.96
CA ASN A 550 2.96 16.97 -3.87
C ASN A 550 3.16 17.71 -2.54
N ILE A 551 4.38 18.20 -2.28
CA ILE A 551 4.72 19.08 -1.14
C ILE A 551 3.93 20.39 -1.22
N LEU A 552 3.93 21.07 -2.36
CA LEU A 552 3.17 22.32 -2.57
C LEU A 552 1.65 22.09 -2.38
N ALA A 553 1.12 20.94 -2.78
CA ALA A 553 -0.27 20.57 -2.54
C ALA A 553 -0.58 20.39 -1.04
N ALA A 554 0.30 19.72 -0.28
CA ALA A 554 0.16 19.55 1.16
C ALA A 554 0.26 20.89 1.91
N VAL A 555 1.25 21.72 1.58
CA VAL A 555 1.38 23.10 2.10
C VAL A 555 0.11 23.90 1.80
N ALA A 556 -0.44 23.81 0.58
CA ALA A 556 -1.67 24.50 0.22
C ALA A 556 -2.91 24.04 1.02
N VAL A 557 -2.99 22.75 1.39
CA VAL A 557 -4.02 22.25 2.33
C VAL A 557 -3.80 22.85 3.73
N GLY A 558 -2.58 22.82 4.27
CA GLY A 558 -2.25 23.43 5.57
C GLY A 558 -2.60 24.92 5.65
N ILE A 559 -2.25 25.68 4.60
CA ILE A 559 -2.63 27.09 4.44
C ILE A 559 -4.16 27.26 4.36
N SER A 560 -4.89 26.34 3.72
CA SER A 560 -6.36 26.45 3.58
C SER A 560 -7.13 26.23 4.90
N VAL A 561 -6.54 25.49 5.85
CA VAL A 561 -7.10 25.25 7.19
C VAL A 561 -6.52 26.19 8.27
N GLY A 562 -5.48 26.96 7.94
CA GLY A 562 -4.80 27.86 8.88
C GLY A 562 -3.89 27.13 9.87
N ALA A 563 -3.28 26.02 9.45
CA ALA A 563 -2.32 25.27 10.27
C ALA A 563 -1.09 26.14 10.62
N PRO A 564 -0.48 25.96 11.80
CA PRO A 564 0.78 26.61 12.14
C PRO A 564 1.87 26.25 11.13
N LEU A 565 2.66 27.24 10.71
CA LEU A 565 3.70 27.04 9.69
C LEU A 565 4.75 25.99 10.10
N GLU A 566 5.04 25.91 11.40
CA GLU A 566 5.97 24.93 11.98
C GLU A 566 5.44 23.49 11.90
N ASP A 567 4.14 23.28 12.10
CA ASP A 567 3.50 21.95 11.97
C ASP A 567 3.42 21.52 10.49
N ILE A 568 3.22 22.47 9.57
CA ILE A 568 3.28 22.21 8.12
C ILE A 568 4.67 21.72 7.70
N VAL A 569 5.74 22.35 8.21
CA VAL A 569 7.11 21.91 7.93
C VAL A 569 7.34 20.54 8.56
N ARG A 570 7.20 20.42 9.90
CA ARG A 570 7.44 19.17 10.63
C ARG A 570 6.75 17.97 10.00
N GLY A 571 5.44 18.06 9.75
CA GLY A 571 4.67 16.93 9.21
C GLY A 571 4.90 16.62 7.73
N ILE A 572 5.66 17.46 7.00
CA ILE A 572 6.16 17.16 5.65
C ILE A 572 7.57 16.55 5.73
N GLU A 573 8.42 17.04 6.62
CA GLU A 573 9.78 16.53 6.83
C GLU A 573 9.78 15.13 7.49
N GLU A 574 8.84 14.84 8.39
CA GLU A 574 8.63 13.51 9.01
C GLU A 574 8.16 12.42 8.02
N VAL A 575 7.85 12.76 6.76
CA VAL A 575 7.51 11.79 5.71
C VAL A 575 8.77 11.46 4.91
N ASP A 576 9.64 10.64 5.51
CA ASP A 576 10.90 10.16 4.90
C ASP A 576 10.67 9.58 3.50
N ALA A 577 9.70 8.65 3.40
CA ALA A 577 9.35 7.99 2.15
C ALA A 577 7.86 7.61 2.09
N VAL A 578 7.34 7.48 0.87
CA VAL A 578 6.00 6.94 0.62
C VAL A 578 6.14 5.52 0.08
N PRO A 579 5.59 4.48 0.73
CA PRO A 579 5.98 3.11 0.42
C PRO A 579 5.71 2.74 -1.05
N GLY A 580 6.76 2.34 -1.76
CA GLY A 580 6.72 2.00 -3.19
C GLY A 580 6.35 3.14 -4.13
N ARG A 581 6.74 4.38 -3.80
CA ARG A 581 6.51 5.60 -4.62
C ARG A 581 7.76 6.47 -4.63
N CYS A 582 8.69 6.16 -5.54
CA CYS A 582 10.04 6.72 -5.55
C CYS A 582 10.70 6.60 -4.15
N GLU A 583 10.51 5.46 -3.49
CA GLU A 583 10.98 5.19 -2.12
C GLU A 583 12.50 5.01 -2.15
N LEU A 584 13.22 5.93 -1.54
CA LEU A 584 14.66 5.79 -1.31
C LEU A 584 14.90 4.74 -0.23
N ILE A 585 15.75 3.76 -0.55
CA ILE A 585 16.31 2.82 0.39
C ILE A 585 17.72 3.31 0.71
N ASP A 586 17.90 3.79 1.94
CA ASP A 586 19.17 4.31 2.45
C ASP A 586 19.55 3.52 3.71
N GLU A 587 20.67 2.81 3.62
CA GLU A 587 21.35 2.08 4.70
C GLU A 587 22.78 2.67 4.88
N GLU A 588 22.92 4.00 4.68
CA GLU A 588 24.16 4.80 4.73
C GLU A 588 25.13 4.61 3.54
N GLN A 589 24.66 4.09 2.39
CA GLN A 589 25.49 3.85 1.21
C GLN A 589 25.74 5.10 0.33
N ALA A 590 26.81 5.10 -0.47
CA ALA A 590 27.21 6.23 -1.31
C ALA A 590 26.44 6.42 -2.64
N PHE A 591 25.32 5.71 -2.84
CA PHE A 591 24.52 5.72 -4.08
C PHE A 591 23.03 5.55 -3.80
N GLY A 592 22.15 6.07 -4.65
CA GLY A 592 20.71 5.97 -4.41
C GLY A 592 20.14 4.61 -4.83
N VAL A 593 19.26 4.02 -4.01
CA VAL A 593 18.46 2.85 -4.39
C VAL A 593 16.99 3.23 -4.28
N ILE A 594 16.24 3.18 -5.38
CA ILE A 594 14.85 3.65 -5.46
C ILE A 594 13.92 2.49 -5.80
N VAL A 595 12.89 2.27 -4.99
CA VAL A 595 11.81 1.30 -5.25
C VAL A 595 10.53 2.03 -5.66
N ASP A 596 9.94 1.65 -6.81
CA ASP A 596 8.76 2.31 -7.37
C ASP A 596 7.76 1.37 -8.07
N TYR A 597 6.49 1.79 -8.12
CA TYR A 597 5.37 1.06 -8.71
C TYR A 597 5.17 1.28 -10.23
N ALA A 598 6.14 1.86 -10.94
CA ALA A 598 6.08 2.12 -12.37
C ALA A 598 5.99 0.84 -13.25
N HIS A 599 4.79 0.29 -13.39
CA HIS A 599 4.48 -0.92 -14.15
C HIS A 599 3.84 -0.66 -15.53
N THR A 600 3.96 0.58 -16.05
CA THR A 600 3.46 1.00 -17.37
C THR A 600 4.55 1.79 -18.14
N PRO A 601 4.49 1.85 -19.49
CA PRO A 601 5.48 2.59 -20.28
C PRO A 601 5.60 4.07 -19.89
N ASP A 602 4.46 4.75 -19.69
CA ASP A 602 4.41 6.17 -19.32
C ASP A 602 4.92 6.42 -17.90
N ALA A 603 4.57 5.56 -16.93
CA ALA A 603 5.07 5.66 -15.56
C ALA A 603 6.60 5.44 -15.50
N LEU A 604 7.10 4.37 -16.15
CA LEU A 604 8.53 4.06 -16.19
C LEU A 604 9.32 5.15 -16.91
N SER A 605 8.77 5.69 -18.00
CA SER A 605 9.35 6.84 -18.72
C SER A 605 9.54 8.04 -17.79
N ARG A 606 8.51 8.42 -17.02
CA ARG A 606 8.53 9.57 -16.10
C ARG A 606 9.41 9.34 -14.86
N LEU A 607 9.45 8.11 -14.34
CA LEU A 607 10.33 7.75 -13.25
C LEU A 607 11.79 7.95 -13.65
N LEU A 608 12.20 7.38 -14.79
CA LEU A 608 13.59 7.49 -15.27
C LEU A 608 13.96 8.91 -15.69
N ASP A 609 13.03 9.71 -16.22
CA ASP A 609 13.25 11.15 -16.42
C ASP A 609 13.48 11.88 -15.09
N SER A 610 12.63 11.62 -14.08
CA SER A 610 12.75 12.24 -12.75
C SER A 610 14.06 11.86 -12.06
N VAL A 611 14.48 10.60 -12.18
CA VAL A 611 15.76 10.10 -11.66
C VAL A 611 16.93 10.78 -12.37
N ARG A 612 16.87 10.95 -13.69
CA ARG A 612 17.94 11.62 -14.45
C ARG A 612 18.05 13.11 -14.11
N GLU A 613 16.97 13.77 -13.68
CA GLU A 613 17.00 15.14 -13.15
C GLU A 613 17.77 15.26 -11.82
N LEU A 614 17.95 14.17 -11.05
CA LEU A 614 18.76 14.16 -9.80
C LEU A 614 20.27 14.20 -10.06
N GLY A 615 20.70 14.10 -11.32
CA GLY A 615 22.11 14.11 -11.72
C GLY A 615 22.95 12.85 -11.41
N PRO A 616 22.42 11.62 -11.44
CA PRO A 616 23.22 10.42 -11.18
C PRO A 616 24.27 10.18 -12.28
N ARG A 617 25.41 9.61 -11.88
CA ARG A 617 26.52 9.22 -12.76
C ARG A 617 26.10 8.12 -13.75
N ARG A 618 25.43 7.08 -13.25
CA ARG A 618 24.88 5.93 -14.00
C ARG A 618 23.49 5.59 -13.44
N ILE A 619 22.56 5.18 -14.31
CA ILE A 619 21.28 4.59 -13.89
C ILE A 619 21.29 3.10 -14.21
N ILE A 620 21.05 2.29 -13.19
CA ILE A 620 20.80 0.86 -13.27
C ILE A 620 19.31 0.64 -13.03
N THR A 621 18.62 -0.15 -13.85
CA THR A 621 17.15 -0.36 -13.70
C THR A 621 16.77 -1.82 -13.76
N VAL A 622 16.11 -2.32 -12.72
CA VAL A 622 15.50 -3.66 -12.65
C VAL A 622 13.99 -3.51 -12.79
N PHE A 623 13.39 -4.25 -13.72
CA PHE A 623 11.93 -4.33 -13.77
C PHE A 623 11.44 -5.63 -14.40
N GLY A 624 10.18 -5.95 -14.11
CA GLY A 624 9.48 -7.09 -14.71
C GLY A 624 8.13 -6.69 -15.29
N CYS A 625 7.44 -7.66 -15.88
CA CYS A 625 6.08 -7.48 -16.38
C CYS A 625 5.14 -8.53 -15.80
N VAL A 626 3.94 -8.10 -15.40
CA VAL A 626 2.87 -8.96 -14.89
C VAL A 626 2.30 -9.85 -16.02
N GLY A 627 2.10 -11.13 -15.72
CA GLY A 627 1.47 -12.11 -16.61
C GLY A 627 -0.04 -11.92 -16.74
N GLU A 628 -0.59 -12.44 -17.84
CA GLU A 628 -1.99 -12.24 -18.29
C GLU A 628 -2.39 -10.75 -18.47
N GLY A 629 -1.40 -9.85 -18.52
CA GLY A 629 -1.58 -8.43 -18.74
C GLY A 629 -1.58 -8.04 -20.22
N ASP A 630 -1.57 -6.74 -20.50
CA ASP A 630 -1.30 -6.24 -21.85
C ASP A 630 0.12 -6.61 -22.30
N ARG A 631 0.24 -7.60 -23.21
CA ARG A 631 1.52 -8.01 -23.81
C ARG A 631 2.16 -6.87 -24.61
N GLY A 632 1.38 -5.95 -25.18
CA GLY A 632 1.87 -4.83 -25.98
C GLY A 632 2.78 -3.87 -25.19
N LYS A 633 2.58 -3.75 -23.88
CA LYS A 633 3.41 -2.89 -23.02
C LYS A 633 4.82 -3.43 -22.79
N ARG A 634 5.02 -4.77 -22.84
CA ARG A 634 6.27 -5.46 -22.52
C ARG A 634 7.47 -4.92 -23.33
N PRO A 635 7.45 -4.93 -24.68
CA PRO A 635 8.55 -4.39 -25.47
C PRO A 635 8.69 -2.87 -25.35
N MET A 636 7.59 -2.14 -25.15
CA MET A 636 7.63 -0.68 -24.97
C MET A 636 8.38 -0.28 -23.69
N MET A 637 8.13 -0.99 -22.57
CA MET A 637 8.84 -0.74 -21.31
C MET A 637 10.33 -1.05 -21.43
N THR A 638 10.71 -2.17 -22.06
CA THR A 638 12.13 -2.51 -22.32
C THR A 638 12.83 -1.45 -23.15
N LYS A 639 12.19 -0.95 -24.23
CA LYS A 639 12.77 0.11 -25.05
C LYS A 639 13.01 1.39 -24.26
N ILE A 640 12.07 1.76 -23.37
CA ILE A 640 12.17 2.95 -22.52
C ILE A 640 13.27 2.80 -21.46
N ALA A 641 13.34 1.66 -20.78
CA ALA A 641 14.41 1.38 -19.81
C ALA A 641 15.79 1.41 -20.48
N THR A 642 15.96 0.67 -21.58
CA THR A 642 17.24 0.59 -22.30
C THR A 642 17.65 1.88 -23.02
N ASP A 643 16.72 2.83 -23.25
CA ASP A 643 17.05 4.17 -23.77
C ASP A 643 17.47 5.16 -22.67
N LYS A 644 16.96 5.01 -21.44
CA LYS A 644 17.14 5.99 -20.35
C LYS A 644 18.10 5.54 -19.25
N SER A 645 18.33 4.24 -19.15
CA SER A 645 19.21 3.61 -18.17
C SER A 645 20.42 3.00 -18.87
N ASP A 646 21.58 3.20 -18.27
CA ASP A 646 22.88 2.73 -18.75
C ASP A 646 22.98 1.20 -18.65
N VAL A 647 22.33 0.63 -17.62
CA VAL A 647 22.13 -0.81 -17.40
C VAL A 647 20.64 -1.07 -17.17
N THR A 648 20.10 -2.08 -17.86
CA THR A 648 18.75 -2.60 -17.63
C THR A 648 18.81 -4.10 -17.28
N ILE A 649 18.09 -4.54 -16.25
CA ILE A 649 17.91 -5.95 -15.90
C ILE A 649 16.42 -6.30 -16.02
N LEU A 650 16.11 -7.24 -16.89
CA LEU A 650 14.77 -7.78 -17.12
C LEU A 650 14.55 -8.99 -16.20
N THR A 651 13.43 -9.02 -15.50
CA THR A 651 13.14 -10.09 -14.53
C THR A 651 11.64 -10.38 -14.39
N SER A 652 11.28 -11.36 -13.57
CA SER A 652 9.88 -11.66 -13.28
C SER A 652 9.20 -10.58 -12.42
N ASP A 653 7.87 -10.62 -12.45
CA ASP A 653 7.00 -9.94 -11.49
C ASP A 653 5.96 -11.00 -11.05
N ASN A 654 4.67 -10.66 -10.99
CA ASN A 654 3.57 -11.60 -10.85
C ASN A 654 3.29 -12.29 -12.21
N SER A 655 3.98 -13.39 -12.50
CA SER A 655 3.82 -14.18 -13.74
C SER A 655 2.46 -14.88 -13.84
N LYS A 656 1.84 -15.23 -12.69
CA LYS A 656 0.58 -15.98 -12.63
C LYS A 656 0.66 -17.25 -13.48
N ASN A 657 -0.32 -17.52 -14.35
CA ASN A 657 -0.40 -18.71 -15.21
C ASN A 657 0.40 -18.61 -16.53
N GLU A 658 1.16 -17.53 -16.75
CA GLU A 658 2.02 -17.35 -17.93
C GLU A 658 3.47 -17.73 -17.58
N ASP A 659 4.18 -18.38 -18.51
CA ASP A 659 5.60 -18.75 -18.30
C ASP A 659 6.47 -17.48 -18.15
N PRO A 660 7.27 -17.35 -17.07
CA PRO A 660 8.19 -16.21 -16.91
C PRO A 660 9.11 -15.99 -18.12
N LEU A 661 9.54 -17.05 -18.80
CA LEU A 661 10.43 -16.96 -19.97
C LEU A 661 9.71 -16.41 -21.20
N ASP A 662 8.43 -16.72 -21.41
CA ASP A 662 7.60 -16.13 -22.47
C ASP A 662 7.38 -14.63 -22.24
N ILE A 663 7.20 -14.21 -20.98
CA ILE A 663 7.11 -12.78 -20.61
C ILE A 663 8.42 -12.06 -20.93
N LEU A 664 9.56 -12.71 -20.66
CA LEU A 664 10.88 -12.15 -20.91
C LEU A 664 11.25 -12.10 -22.41
N ASP A 665 10.80 -13.06 -23.22
CA ASP A 665 10.93 -13.01 -24.69
C ASP A 665 10.13 -11.83 -25.29
N ASP A 666 8.88 -11.63 -24.85
CA ASP A 666 8.07 -10.45 -25.19
C ASP A 666 8.77 -9.14 -24.80
N MET A 667 9.48 -9.12 -23.66
CA MET A 667 10.24 -7.96 -23.21
C MET A 667 11.48 -7.72 -24.09
N LEU A 668 12.24 -8.76 -24.46
CA LEU A 668 13.41 -8.66 -25.35
C LEU A 668 13.05 -8.13 -26.75
N ALA A 669 11.83 -8.38 -27.24
CA ALA A 669 11.36 -7.80 -28.49
C ALA A 669 11.44 -6.26 -28.52
N GLY A 670 11.47 -5.60 -27.35
CA GLY A 670 11.68 -4.16 -27.21
C GLY A 670 13.04 -3.67 -27.72
N VAL A 671 14.09 -4.49 -27.67
CA VAL A 671 15.41 -4.22 -28.28
C VAL A 671 15.60 -4.90 -29.64
N GLY A 672 14.55 -5.55 -30.15
CA GLY A 672 14.56 -6.27 -31.43
C GLY A 672 15.24 -7.64 -31.37
N TRP A 673 15.32 -8.25 -30.19
CA TRP A 673 15.88 -9.59 -29.97
C TRP A 673 14.78 -10.58 -29.55
N THR A 674 15.04 -11.86 -29.79
CA THR A 674 14.38 -12.97 -29.11
C THR A 674 15.27 -13.55 -28.02
N MET A 675 14.73 -14.37 -27.13
CA MET A 675 15.47 -15.19 -26.18
C MET A 675 16.55 -16.03 -26.89
N HIS A 676 16.26 -16.55 -28.08
CA HIS A 676 17.24 -17.29 -28.88
C HIS A 676 18.35 -16.39 -29.45
N ASP A 677 18.12 -15.08 -29.64
CA ASP A 677 19.17 -14.13 -29.99
C ASP A 677 20.03 -13.76 -28.77
N TYR A 678 19.42 -13.57 -27.61
CA TYR A 678 20.11 -13.31 -26.34
C TYR A 678 21.01 -14.49 -25.93
N LEU A 679 20.53 -15.73 -26.04
CA LEU A 679 21.28 -16.95 -25.71
C LEU A 679 22.43 -17.29 -26.69
N LYS A 680 22.65 -16.51 -27.76
CA LYS A 680 23.86 -16.66 -28.62
C LYS A 680 25.11 -16.07 -27.97
N TYR A 681 24.93 -15.16 -27.01
CA TYR A 681 26.00 -14.56 -26.23
C TYR A 681 26.31 -15.51 -25.05
N GLY A 682 27.46 -16.17 -25.10
CA GLY A 682 27.84 -17.23 -24.15
C GLY A 682 28.66 -16.73 -22.96
N GLU A 683 29.22 -17.67 -22.18
CA GLU A 683 30.04 -17.49 -20.96
C GLU A 683 31.29 -16.58 -21.09
N ASN A 684 31.56 -15.99 -22.25
CA ASN A 684 32.68 -15.08 -22.47
C ASN A 684 32.24 -13.71 -23.02
N ASP A 685 30.94 -13.50 -23.25
CA ASP A 685 30.37 -12.31 -23.91
C ASP A 685 29.09 -11.85 -23.17
N TYR A 686 29.18 -11.73 -21.84
CA TYR A 686 28.08 -11.39 -20.93
C TYR A 686 27.37 -10.04 -21.20
N TYR A 687 27.92 -9.23 -22.11
CA TYR A 687 27.40 -7.92 -22.46
C TYR A 687 27.04 -7.89 -23.95
N PRO A 688 25.84 -8.36 -24.36
CA PRO A 688 25.37 -8.08 -25.71
C PRO A 688 25.17 -6.55 -25.83
N PRO A 689 26.02 -5.83 -26.58
CA PRO A 689 26.02 -4.38 -26.51
C PRO A 689 24.87 -3.84 -27.36
N LEU A 690 23.99 -3.04 -26.76
CA LEU A 690 22.94 -2.39 -27.52
C LEU A 690 23.54 -1.32 -28.45
N PRO A 691 22.90 -0.98 -29.59
CA PRO A 691 23.43 0.01 -30.54
C PRO A 691 23.64 1.42 -29.97
N ASN A 692 23.05 1.73 -28.80
CA ASN A 692 23.23 2.97 -28.06
C ASN A 692 24.43 2.94 -27.07
N GLY A 693 25.07 1.78 -26.89
CA GLY A 693 26.16 1.56 -25.92
C GLY A 693 25.71 1.14 -24.53
N HIS A 694 24.41 1.03 -24.27
CA HIS A 694 23.85 0.59 -22.99
C HIS A 694 23.83 -0.96 -22.92
N ARG A 695 23.60 -1.49 -21.72
CA ARG A 695 23.61 -2.94 -21.45
C ARG A 695 22.23 -3.43 -21.03
N VAL A 696 21.89 -4.66 -21.45
CA VAL A 696 20.69 -5.36 -20.99
C VAL A 696 21.06 -6.75 -20.48
N PHE A 697 20.54 -7.08 -19.31
CA PHE A 697 20.65 -8.38 -18.66
C PHE A 697 19.25 -8.96 -18.47
N LEU A 698 19.19 -10.27 -18.23
CA LEU A 698 17.95 -11.00 -18.04
C LEU A 698 18.18 -12.11 -17.01
N HIS A 699 17.35 -12.15 -15.97
CA HIS A 699 17.26 -13.26 -15.03
C HIS A 699 15.82 -13.37 -14.52
N ASP A 700 15.21 -14.53 -14.71
CA ASP A 700 13.86 -14.87 -14.23
C ASP A 700 13.65 -14.68 -12.72
N ILE A 701 14.60 -15.08 -11.86
CA ILE A 701 14.48 -14.92 -10.41
C ILE A 701 14.66 -13.45 -9.98
N ARG A 702 13.56 -12.82 -9.54
CA ARG A 702 13.54 -11.39 -9.15
C ARG A 702 14.50 -11.06 -8.00
N ARG A 703 14.60 -11.93 -6.99
CA ARG A 703 15.58 -11.82 -5.89
C ARG A 703 17.00 -11.61 -6.43
N VAL A 704 17.42 -12.45 -7.38
CA VAL A 704 18.78 -12.40 -7.95
C VAL A 704 18.97 -11.13 -8.79
N ALA A 705 17.99 -10.77 -9.61
CA ALA A 705 18.04 -9.55 -10.43
C ALA A 705 18.15 -8.26 -9.58
N VAL A 706 17.37 -8.16 -8.50
CA VAL A 706 17.40 -7.01 -7.57
C VAL A 706 18.73 -6.95 -6.82
N ARG A 707 19.16 -8.04 -6.17
CA ARG A 707 20.44 -8.09 -5.44
C ARG A 707 21.63 -7.82 -6.36
N CYS A 708 21.58 -8.31 -7.61
CA CYS A 708 22.59 -8.04 -8.62
C CYS A 708 22.71 -6.54 -8.91
N ALA A 709 21.60 -5.85 -9.18
CA ALA A 709 21.61 -4.43 -9.48
C ALA A 709 22.05 -3.54 -8.31
N VAL A 710 21.67 -3.89 -7.07
CA VAL A 710 22.09 -3.15 -5.87
C VAL A 710 23.61 -3.25 -5.69
N ALA A 711 24.17 -4.46 -5.78
CA ALA A 711 25.62 -4.63 -5.66
C ALA A 711 26.40 -4.07 -6.87
N MET A 712 25.78 -3.86 -8.04
CA MET A 712 26.38 -3.11 -9.13
C MET A 712 26.51 -1.59 -8.86
N GLY A 713 25.87 -1.05 -7.81
CA GLY A 713 25.92 0.36 -7.45
C GLY A 713 27.32 0.85 -7.06
N GLU A 714 27.70 2.03 -7.54
CA GLU A 714 28.93 2.75 -7.17
C GLU A 714 28.61 4.20 -6.79
N GLU A 715 29.53 4.89 -6.11
CA GLU A 715 29.36 6.30 -5.67
C GLU A 715 28.75 7.21 -6.75
N GLY A 716 27.62 7.83 -6.42
CA GLY A 716 26.88 8.74 -7.30
C GLY A 716 25.97 8.08 -8.34
N ASP A 717 25.82 6.75 -8.35
CA ASP A 717 24.82 6.05 -9.16
C ASP A 717 23.42 6.12 -8.57
N ILE A 718 22.42 5.75 -9.38
CA ILE A 718 21.12 5.31 -8.89
C ILE A 718 20.76 3.92 -9.45
N VAL A 719 20.30 3.05 -8.54
CA VAL A 719 19.61 1.80 -8.84
C VAL A 719 18.11 2.03 -8.74
N VAL A 720 17.34 1.63 -9.74
CA VAL A 720 15.88 1.77 -9.80
C VAL A 720 15.24 0.39 -9.89
N VAL A 721 14.48 -0.02 -8.88
CA VAL A 721 13.69 -1.25 -8.88
C VAL A 721 12.23 -0.90 -9.12
N ALA A 722 11.71 -1.24 -10.30
CA ALA A 722 10.39 -0.88 -10.75
C ALA A 722 9.47 -2.10 -10.92
N GLY A 723 8.16 -1.85 -10.84
CA GLY A 723 7.09 -2.83 -11.05
C GLY A 723 6.21 -2.98 -9.82
N LYS A 724 6.70 -3.67 -8.78
CA LYS A 724 5.95 -4.02 -7.57
C LYS A 724 5.75 -2.87 -6.60
N GLY A 725 6.78 -2.03 -6.41
CA GLY A 725 6.77 -0.87 -5.54
C GLY A 725 6.46 -1.17 -4.07
N HIS A 726 5.18 -1.33 -3.76
CA HIS A 726 4.65 -1.56 -2.42
C HIS A 726 4.07 -2.97 -2.21
N GLU A 727 3.86 -3.73 -3.29
CA GLU A 727 3.37 -5.11 -3.24
C GLU A 727 4.42 -6.04 -2.60
N THR A 728 4.02 -6.74 -1.54
CA THR A 728 4.89 -7.62 -0.74
C THR A 728 4.70 -9.11 -1.08
N TYR A 729 4.44 -9.40 -2.36
CA TYR A 729 4.20 -10.76 -2.82
C TYR A 729 4.64 -10.98 -4.27
N GLN A 730 4.92 -12.25 -4.57
CA GLN A 730 5.08 -12.77 -5.93
C GLN A 730 4.04 -13.86 -6.19
N ILE A 731 3.45 -13.88 -7.39
CA ILE A 731 2.42 -14.85 -7.81
C ILE A 731 2.89 -15.66 -9.01
N GLU A 732 2.90 -16.97 -8.85
CA GLU A 732 3.22 -17.96 -9.90
C GLU A 732 2.20 -19.12 -9.82
N GLY A 733 1.46 -19.32 -10.90
CA GLY A 733 0.21 -20.10 -10.89
C GLY A 733 -0.74 -19.62 -9.78
N ASP A 734 -1.19 -20.57 -8.96
CA ASP A 734 -2.01 -20.33 -7.77
C ASP A 734 -1.19 -20.02 -6.49
N LYS A 735 0.15 -20.08 -6.55
CA LYS A 735 1.00 -19.78 -5.38
C LYS A 735 1.16 -18.27 -5.21
N LYS A 736 1.00 -17.81 -3.97
CA LYS A 736 1.33 -16.44 -3.53
C LYS A 736 2.39 -16.53 -2.45
N GLU A 737 3.62 -16.19 -2.79
CA GLU A 737 4.76 -16.22 -1.88
C GLU A 737 5.12 -14.79 -1.43
N PHE A 738 5.74 -14.66 -0.26
CA PHE A 738 6.16 -13.36 0.28
C PHE A 738 7.42 -12.89 -0.43
N PHE A 739 7.39 -11.66 -0.96
CA PHE A 739 8.51 -11.05 -1.66
C PHE A 739 8.35 -9.53 -1.65
N ASP A 740 9.30 -8.79 -1.09
CA ASP A 740 9.27 -7.32 -1.03
C ASP A 740 10.56 -6.73 -1.60
N ASP A 741 10.46 -6.01 -2.72
CA ASP A 741 11.61 -5.35 -3.37
C ASP A 741 12.43 -4.49 -2.38
N ARG A 742 11.80 -3.92 -1.36
CA ARG A 742 12.43 -3.03 -0.39
C ARG A 742 13.24 -3.79 0.66
N GLU A 743 12.74 -4.94 1.11
CA GLU A 743 13.49 -5.81 2.02
C GLU A 743 14.67 -6.44 1.27
N GLU A 744 14.47 -6.87 0.01
CA GLU A 744 15.55 -7.36 -0.84
C GLU A 744 16.63 -6.29 -1.11
N CYS A 745 16.24 -5.01 -1.27
CA CYS A 745 17.20 -3.92 -1.40
C CYS A 745 17.98 -3.66 -0.10
N ARG A 746 17.31 -3.61 1.06
CA ARG A 746 17.97 -3.40 2.36
C ARG A 746 18.93 -4.54 2.70
N GLU A 747 18.49 -5.79 2.53
CA GLU A 747 19.37 -6.95 2.69
C GLU A 747 20.55 -6.92 1.72
N ALA A 748 20.32 -6.59 0.44
CA ALA A 748 21.41 -6.48 -0.54
C ALA A 748 22.47 -5.46 -0.12
N LEU A 749 22.03 -4.25 0.29
CA LEU A 749 22.91 -3.16 0.73
C LEU A 749 23.83 -3.58 1.89
N GLN A 750 23.29 -4.30 2.88
CA GLN A 750 24.06 -4.80 4.03
C GLN A 750 25.21 -5.76 3.62
N TYR A 751 25.10 -6.44 2.48
CA TYR A 751 26.15 -7.31 1.95
C TYR A 751 27.09 -6.63 0.93
N VAL A 752 26.77 -5.44 0.39
CA VAL A 752 27.65 -4.77 -0.61
C VAL A 752 29.03 -4.47 -0.01
N ASP A 753 29.06 -3.94 1.21
CA ASP A 753 30.29 -3.67 1.95
C ASP A 753 31.12 -4.95 2.19
N GLU A 754 30.48 -6.08 2.45
CA GLU A 754 31.15 -7.37 2.63
C GLU A 754 31.76 -7.89 1.32
N LEU A 755 31.05 -7.74 0.19
CA LEU A 755 31.55 -8.10 -1.15
C LEU A 755 32.76 -7.25 -1.53
N HIS A 756 32.71 -5.93 -1.29
CA HIS A 756 33.83 -5.02 -1.54
C HIS A 756 35.02 -5.29 -0.61
N GLN A 757 34.77 -5.62 0.66
CA GLN A 757 35.83 -6.03 1.60
C GLN A 757 36.46 -7.39 1.24
N ALA A 758 35.68 -8.31 0.67
CA ALA A 758 36.19 -9.55 0.08
C ALA A 758 36.98 -9.33 -1.23
N GLY A 759 37.01 -8.10 -1.74
CA GLY A 759 37.71 -7.71 -2.96
C GLY A 759 36.99 -8.11 -4.23
N ILE A 760 35.71 -8.48 -4.18
CA ILE A 760 34.92 -8.84 -5.35
C ILE A 760 34.58 -7.55 -6.11
N ASP A 761 34.97 -7.47 -7.38
CA ASP A 761 34.54 -6.38 -8.25
C ASP A 761 33.09 -6.62 -8.68
N THR A 762 32.18 -5.80 -8.13
CA THR A 762 30.75 -5.88 -8.41
C THR A 762 30.27 -4.89 -9.47
N SER A 763 31.14 -3.98 -9.94
CA SER A 763 30.80 -2.90 -10.89
C SER A 763 30.28 -3.40 -12.24
N GLU A 764 30.66 -4.64 -12.57
CA GLU A 764 30.56 -5.33 -13.85
C GLU A 764 30.16 -6.80 -13.61
N PHE A 765 29.01 -7.23 -14.15
CA PHE A 765 28.49 -8.61 -13.99
C PHE A 765 28.96 -9.53 -15.16
N PRO A 766 29.39 -10.78 -14.90
CA PRO A 766 29.48 -11.45 -13.61
C PRO A 766 30.64 -10.92 -12.77
N TRP A 767 30.39 -10.81 -11.47
CA TRP A 767 31.35 -10.30 -10.51
C TRP A 767 32.61 -11.15 -10.49
N ARG A 768 33.77 -10.49 -10.48
CA ARG A 768 35.06 -11.15 -10.65
C ARG A 768 35.87 -11.09 -9.37
N LEU A 769 36.55 -12.19 -9.07
CA LEU A 769 37.67 -12.18 -8.12
C LEU A 769 38.88 -11.50 -8.77
N PRO A 770 39.67 -10.68 -8.06
CA PRO A 770 40.81 -9.93 -8.62
C PRO A 770 41.87 -10.78 -9.32
N GLU A 771 41.94 -12.08 -9.00
CA GLU A 771 42.90 -13.03 -9.56
C GLU A 771 42.50 -13.53 -10.97
N SER A 772 41.40 -13.02 -11.56
CA SER A 772 40.84 -13.46 -12.85
C SER A 772 41.14 -12.53 -14.05
N HIS A 773 42.17 -11.67 -13.93
CA HIS A 773 42.64 -10.73 -14.96
C HIS A 773 43.77 -11.27 -15.87
#